data_AF-A0A2M7ACF9-F1
#
_entry.id   AF-A0A2M7ACF9-F1
#
_cell.length_a   1.000
_cell.length_b   1.000
_cell.length_c   1.000
_cell.angle_alpha   90.00
_cell.angle_beta   90.00
_cell.angle_gamma   90.00
#
_symmetry.space_group_name_H-M   'P 1'
#
loop_
_entity.id
_entity.type
_entity.pdbx_description
1 polymer ?
#
loop_
_entity_poly.entity_id
_entity_poly.type
_entity_poly.pdbx_seq_one_letter_code
_entity_poly.pdbx_strand_id
1 'polypeptide(L)'
;MSCDLSGFPLTMLLANCLEYFSKGVDSPVRLGIVGRRFLCSLLVGAVAGLGAIVFYYLLQTGLYFLLGKLAGFTSLDAAGERAIFGDPGVPYRRWLIPFVVTLGGLLSGLLVFTLAPEAEGHGTDTVIDAFHRKHGRIRGRVSVIKIIASALTMGSGGSGGREGPIALIAAGFGSFLGELLKLPDKERRILMCAGMGAGIGAIFRAPLAGALFAGEVLYRNEELEHEALIPATVASIVAYSIFGSLFGWDPLFRTPPLTFSRPAELLPYTALGVVCAVFGYAYIHCFYGTRNLFRRSPIPVHLKPALGGLVAGIIGLLLPQSLALGYGEIQNAFSGNTSAGLLLLIAVAKIVTTSFSIGSGGSGGVFGPAMVIGGCLGGAVGEWCHALWPTVVPEPAAFIIVGMVGFFAGAASTPISTLIMVSEMTGNYNLLVPSMFVCAIAFILLRRYSIYEKQVLSRLQSPAHLGELAVDVLQLIPVSSWMTKEVATICRDLPLSQAAEIVRREPHSCYPVVDGQERPVGLLSAKALLALLHEGAFPHDRTAGEAMRPDFPVVARNQTMLEALHQVDRQRGNVVVVVGADGKLAGIVTRNDLLRGYHDSVERLLPAVRRTEAGSAQLPGDLVVGEVMTVDFDRVATHTTLAELEQFFERTHHHGSPVVDKRGRLAGVVTIGDLERAKKQSRPATTVAEFATRKPVCCYPHQTLSEAMQLFADHDVGRLVVVDPARPDRPVGVLTRADVVHAYAWLVVSATGEEARTAALRLDVPGARFVSFTLRPDAPVAGLPLRKVELPEECLLVSVQHDTQLLIPHGDTQLKAGDRVTVLAKEQALPRLDRLFGVTGAAG
;
A
#
# COMPACT_ATOMS: atom_id res chain seq x y z
N MET A 1 -16.96 39.89 -4.82
CA MET A 1 -17.37 39.37 -6.14
C MET A 1 -18.14 38.09 -5.92
N SER A 2 -19.45 38.13 -6.17
CA SER A 2 -20.39 37.01 -6.07
C SER A 2 -20.12 36.03 -7.21
N CYS A 3 -19.48 34.89 -6.92
CA CYS A 3 -19.41 33.78 -7.86
C CYS A 3 -20.76 33.07 -7.90
N ASP A 4 -21.44 33.23 -9.03
CA ASP A 4 -22.67 32.55 -9.39
C ASP A 4 -22.36 31.05 -9.60
N LEU A 5 -22.75 30.20 -8.64
CA LEU A 5 -22.54 28.75 -8.67
C LEU A 5 -23.61 28.01 -9.51
N SER A 6 -24.51 28.73 -10.17
CA SER A 6 -25.61 28.15 -10.98
C SER A 6 -25.15 27.44 -12.27
N GLY A 7 -23.86 27.54 -12.63
CA GLY A 7 -23.33 27.04 -13.91
C GLY A 7 -22.44 25.79 -13.86
N PHE A 8 -22.17 25.17 -12.70
CA PHE A 8 -21.28 23.98 -12.65
C PHE A 8 -22.09 22.70 -12.89
N PRO A 9 -21.99 22.02 -14.04
CA PRO A 9 -22.89 20.93 -14.40
C PRO A 9 -22.33 19.61 -13.86
N LEU A 10 -22.30 19.46 -12.53
CA LEU A 10 -21.81 18.27 -11.85
C LEU A 10 -22.60 17.02 -12.28
N THR A 11 -23.90 17.18 -12.52
CA THR A 11 -24.81 16.15 -13.03
C THR A 11 -24.47 15.72 -14.45
N MET A 12 -24.09 16.66 -15.32
CA MET A 12 -23.72 16.38 -16.70
C MET A 12 -22.34 15.72 -16.79
N LEU A 13 -21.39 16.11 -15.92
CA LEU A 13 -20.07 15.49 -15.84
C LEU A 13 -20.16 14.05 -15.28
N LEU A 14 -20.98 13.84 -14.24
CA LEU A 14 -21.28 12.51 -13.70
C LEU A 14 -22.04 11.66 -14.73
N ALA A 15 -23.01 12.21 -15.46
CA ALA A 15 -23.73 11.50 -16.51
C ALA A 15 -22.81 11.11 -17.67
N ASN A 16 -21.96 12.01 -18.16
CA ASN A 16 -21.00 11.73 -19.24
C ASN A 16 -19.93 10.72 -18.79
N CYS A 17 -19.47 10.79 -17.53
CA CYS A 17 -18.57 9.78 -16.98
C CYS A 17 -19.29 8.43 -16.91
N LEU A 18 -20.48 8.36 -16.29
CA LEU A 18 -21.27 7.13 -16.19
C LEU A 18 -21.60 6.54 -17.56
N GLU A 19 -21.90 7.37 -18.56
CA GLU A 19 -22.18 6.94 -19.92
C GLU A 19 -20.92 6.36 -20.61
N TYR A 20 -19.75 6.99 -20.44
CA TYR A 20 -18.46 6.45 -20.88
C TYR A 20 -18.14 5.10 -20.21
N PHE A 21 -18.32 5.02 -18.89
CA PHE A 21 -18.09 3.80 -18.10
C PHE A 21 -19.09 2.69 -18.42
N SER A 22 -20.33 3.03 -18.81
CA SER A 22 -21.35 2.04 -19.20
C SER A 22 -21.12 1.47 -20.59
N LYS A 23 -20.53 2.25 -21.51
CA LYS A 23 -20.43 1.86 -22.92
C LYS A 23 -19.20 1.05 -23.26
N GLY A 24 -18.02 1.33 -22.69
CA GLY A 24 -16.77 0.56 -22.91
C GLY A 24 -16.33 0.41 -24.38
N VAL A 25 -15.10 0.78 -24.74
CA VAL A 25 -14.51 0.67 -26.11
C VAL A 25 -15.23 1.46 -27.25
N ASP A 26 -16.56 1.63 -27.21
CA ASP A 26 -17.39 2.28 -28.24
C ASP A 26 -17.66 3.77 -27.99
N SER A 27 -17.00 4.39 -27.01
CA SER A 27 -17.10 5.84 -26.81
C SER A 27 -16.28 6.58 -27.89
N PRO A 28 -16.76 7.70 -28.45
CA PRO A 28 -16.04 8.47 -29.48
C PRO A 28 -14.74 9.11 -28.97
N VAL A 29 -14.47 9.06 -27.65
CA VAL A 29 -13.26 9.61 -27.04
C VAL A 29 -12.37 8.44 -26.54
N ARG A 30 -11.33 8.09 -27.29
CA ARG A 30 -10.30 7.13 -26.84
C ARG A 30 -9.35 7.76 -25.81
N LEU A 31 -9.87 8.12 -24.63
CA LEU A 31 -9.03 8.42 -23.48
C LEU A 31 -8.52 7.08 -22.93
N GLY A 32 -7.21 6.82 -23.06
CA GLY A 32 -6.58 5.64 -22.45
C GLY A 32 -6.67 5.66 -20.92
N ILE A 33 -6.03 4.67 -20.27
CA ILE A 33 -5.98 4.51 -18.79
C ILE A 33 -5.62 5.84 -18.08
N VAL A 34 -4.72 6.63 -18.67
CA VAL A 34 -4.29 7.95 -18.16
C VAL A 34 -5.46 8.95 -18.10
N GLY A 35 -6.27 9.03 -19.16
CA GLY A 35 -7.40 9.96 -19.22
C GLY A 35 -8.51 9.61 -18.22
N ARG A 36 -8.76 8.31 -18.02
CA ARG A 36 -9.70 7.82 -17.01
C ARG A 36 -9.26 8.19 -15.59
N ARG A 37 -7.98 7.99 -15.27
CA ARG A 37 -7.40 8.36 -13.95
C ARG A 37 -7.52 9.85 -13.69
N PHE A 38 -7.27 10.67 -14.71
CA PHE A 38 -7.42 12.12 -14.62
C PHE A 38 -8.86 12.52 -14.28
N LEU A 39 -9.85 12.02 -15.03
CA LEU A 39 -11.27 12.31 -14.79
C LEU A 39 -11.74 11.85 -13.41
N CYS A 40 -11.34 10.63 -12.99
CA CYS A 40 -11.68 10.14 -11.66
C CYS A 40 -11.06 11.02 -10.56
N SER A 41 -9.83 11.49 -10.76
CA SER A 41 -9.16 12.38 -9.79
C SER A 41 -9.85 13.74 -9.68
N LEU A 42 -10.35 14.30 -10.79
CA LEU A 42 -11.18 15.52 -10.76
C LEU A 42 -12.45 15.32 -9.94
N LEU A 43 -13.17 14.22 -10.15
CA LEU A 43 -14.38 13.87 -9.41
C LEU A 43 -14.10 13.66 -7.92
N VAL A 44 -13.05 12.90 -7.60
CA VAL A 44 -12.62 12.68 -6.21
C VAL A 44 -12.25 14.00 -5.54
N GLY A 45 -11.49 14.86 -6.23
CA GLY A 45 -11.16 16.20 -5.73
C GLY A 45 -12.40 17.05 -5.47
N ALA A 46 -13.39 17.01 -6.37
CA ALA A 46 -14.63 17.76 -6.20
C ALA A 46 -15.41 17.32 -4.95
N VAL A 47 -15.61 16.00 -4.80
CA VAL A 47 -16.33 15.44 -3.65
C VAL A 47 -15.54 15.63 -2.35
N ALA A 48 -14.22 15.46 -2.38
CA ALA A 48 -13.34 15.70 -1.23
C ALA A 48 -13.37 17.17 -0.79
N GLY A 49 -13.35 18.12 -1.73
CA GLY A 49 -13.48 19.56 -1.43
C GLY A 49 -14.81 19.90 -0.77
N LEU A 50 -15.92 19.38 -1.31
CA LEU A 50 -17.25 19.53 -0.68
C LEU A 50 -17.30 18.87 0.70
N GLY A 51 -16.73 17.68 0.85
CA GLY A 51 -16.61 16.99 2.14
C GLY A 51 -15.81 17.78 3.16
N ALA A 52 -14.71 18.43 2.73
CA ALA A 52 -13.90 19.31 3.57
C ALA A 52 -14.69 20.55 4.02
N ILE A 53 -15.50 21.14 3.13
CA ILE A 53 -16.40 22.26 3.47
C ILE A 53 -17.42 21.82 4.53
N VAL A 54 -18.13 20.71 4.30
CA VAL A 54 -19.14 20.19 5.25
C VAL A 54 -18.50 19.90 6.61
N PHE A 55 -17.35 19.23 6.61
CA PHE A 55 -16.64 18.92 7.83
C PHE A 55 -16.17 20.18 8.58
N TYR A 56 -15.63 21.18 7.87
CA TYR A 56 -15.22 22.44 8.46
C TYR A 56 -16.40 23.22 9.05
N TYR A 57 -17.53 23.32 8.33
CA TYR A 57 -18.75 23.93 8.85
C TYR A 57 -19.27 23.22 10.11
N LEU A 58 -19.31 21.89 10.09
CA LEU A 58 -19.81 21.13 11.24
C LEU A 58 -18.89 21.28 12.46
N LEU A 59 -17.57 21.30 12.24
CA LEU A 59 -16.59 21.57 13.29
C LEU A 59 -16.77 22.96 13.89
N GLN A 60 -16.89 24.00 13.07
CA GLN A 60 -17.12 25.38 13.50
C GLN A 60 -18.45 25.54 14.24
N THR A 61 -19.49 24.84 13.78
CA THR A 61 -20.79 24.78 14.45
C THR A 61 -20.66 24.12 15.82
N GLY A 62 -19.92 23.02 15.92
CA GLY A 62 -19.60 22.36 17.18
C GLY A 62 -18.88 23.30 18.15
N LEU A 63 -17.81 23.95 17.70
CA LEU A 63 -17.06 24.93 18.50
C LEU A 63 -17.97 26.06 19.00
N TYR A 64 -18.81 26.63 18.12
CA TYR A 64 -19.70 27.73 18.50
C TYR A 64 -20.78 27.29 19.51
N PHE A 65 -21.50 26.20 19.24
CA PHE A 65 -22.64 25.81 20.07
C PHE A 65 -22.26 25.02 21.32
N LEU A 66 -21.32 24.08 21.22
CA LEU A 66 -20.94 23.25 22.36
C LEU A 66 -19.97 24.01 23.28
N LEU A 67 -18.89 24.55 22.74
CA LEU A 67 -17.86 25.19 23.56
C LEU A 67 -18.14 26.68 23.80
N GLY A 68 -18.54 27.41 22.75
CA GLY A 68 -18.87 28.83 22.80
C GLY A 68 -20.14 29.14 23.59
N LYS A 69 -21.30 28.59 23.22
CA LYS A 69 -22.57 28.90 23.88
C LYS A 69 -22.73 28.26 25.26
N LEU A 70 -22.25 27.03 25.49
CA LEU A 70 -22.41 26.38 26.80
C LEU A 70 -21.38 26.87 27.81
N ALA A 71 -20.10 26.98 27.43
CA ALA A 71 -19.03 27.37 28.35
C ALA A 71 -18.59 28.84 28.22
N GLY A 72 -19.05 29.58 27.21
CA GLY A 72 -18.59 30.96 26.94
C GLY A 72 -17.12 31.02 26.50
N PHE A 73 -16.56 29.93 25.99
CA PHE A 73 -15.15 29.87 25.56
C PHE A 73 -15.04 29.98 24.04
N THR A 74 -14.34 31.01 23.58
CA THR A 74 -14.02 31.20 22.16
C THR A 74 -12.55 30.89 21.94
N SER A 75 -12.24 29.84 21.18
CA SER A 75 -10.87 29.53 20.80
C SER A 75 -10.33 30.58 19.83
N LEU A 76 -9.02 30.84 19.90
CA LEU A 76 -8.35 31.68 18.91
C LEU A 76 -8.28 30.95 17.57
N ASP A 77 -8.64 31.65 16.49
CA ASP A 77 -8.51 31.19 15.11
C ASP A 77 -7.15 31.62 14.52
N ALA A 78 -6.64 30.85 13.55
CA ALA A 78 -5.50 31.31 12.76
C ALA A 78 -5.91 32.45 11.81
N ALA A 79 -4.97 33.31 11.40
CA ALA A 79 -5.31 34.51 10.62
C ALA A 79 -5.95 34.21 9.25
N GLY A 80 -5.64 33.07 8.64
CA GLY A 80 -6.26 32.62 7.40
C GLY A 80 -7.64 31.99 7.59
N GLU A 81 -8.01 31.60 8.81
CA GLU A 81 -9.32 31.01 9.11
C GLU A 81 -10.36 32.11 9.24
N ARG A 82 -11.50 31.94 8.55
CA ARG A 82 -12.62 32.87 8.65
C ARG A 82 -13.59 32.36 9.69
N ALA A 83 -13.79 33.15 10.75
CA ALA A 83 -14.84 32.90 11.72
C ALA A 83 -16.20 32.90 11.02
N ILE A 84 -16.86 31.74 11.00
CA ILE A 84 -18.20 31.57 10.39
C ILE A 84 -19.27 32.17 11.29
N PHE A 85 -19.06 32.05 12.60
CA PHE A 85 -19.93 32.58 13.63
C PHE A 85 -19.20 33.70 14.39
N GLY A 86 -19.94 34.71 14.84
CA GLY A 86 -19.39 35.76 15.70
C GLY A 86 -19.20 35.30 17.15
N ASP A 87 -18.94 36.25 18.05
CA ASP A 87 -18.89 35.98 19.49
C ASP A 87 -20.23 35.38 19.97
N PRO A 88 -20.21 34.26 20.71
CA PRO A 88 -21.41 33.70 21.34
C PRO A 88 -22.17 34.69 22.24
N GLY A 89 -21.53 35.74 22.77
CA GLY A 89 -22.16 36.72 23.65
C GLY A 89 -22.55 36.14 25.02
N VAL A 90 -21.89 35.07 25.44
CA VAL A 90 -22.11 34.38 26.71
C VAL A 90 -20.86 34.56 27.58
N PRO A 91 -21.00 34.92 28.87
CA PRO A 91 -19.83 35.09 29.75
C PRO A 91 -19.07 33.76 29.90
N TYR A 92 -17.75 33.86 29.90
CA TYR A 92 -16.87 32.70 30.03
C TYR A 92 -16.98 32.03 31.41
N ARG A 93 -17.44 30.77 31.42
CA ARG A 93 -17.66 29.93 32.61
C ARG A 93 -16.69 28.76 32.62
N ARG A 94 -15.48 29.00 33.15
CA ARG A 94 -14.39 28.01 33.19
C ARG A 94 -14.80 26.65 33.76
N TRP A 95 -15.59 26.62 34.83
CA TRP A 95 -16.02 25.40 35.51
C TRP A 95 -16.91 24.48 34.66
N LEU A 96 -17.49 24.96 33.55
CA LEU A 96 -18.29 24.14 32.63
C LEU A 96 -17.44 23.37 31.62
N ILE A 97 -16.18 23.75 31.39
CA ILE A 97 -15.30 23.12 30.39
C ILE A 97 -15.21 21.59 30.58
N PRO A 98 -14.91 21.04 31.77
CA PRO A 98 -14.82 19.60 31.95
C PRO A 98 -16.08 18.85 31.52
N PHE A 99 -17.26 19.40 31.84
CA PHE A 99 -18.54 18.79 31.53
C PHE A 99 -18.86 18.84 30.04
N VAL A 100 -18.59 19.96 29.37
CA VAL A 100 -18.81 20.12 27.93
C VAL A 100 -17.92 19.16 27.14
N VAL A 101 -16.63 19.09 27.46
CA VAL A 101 -15.68 18.19 26.79
C VAL A 101 -16.04 16.72 27.06
N THR A 102 -16.45 16.38 28.29
CA THR A 102 -16.94 15.04 28.64
C THR A 102 -18.17 14.66 27.82
N LEU A 103 -19.12 15.59 27.66
CA LEU A 103 -20.34 15.38 26.89
C LEU A 103 -20.02 15.11 25.40
N GLY A 104 -19.14 15.90 24.78
CA GLY A 104 -18.75 15.65 23.40
C GLY A 104 -17.98 14.34 23.22
N GLY A 105 -17.13 13.97 24.19
CA GLY A 105 -16.52 12.65 24.26
C GLY A 105 -17.56 11.53 24.32
N LEU A 106 -18.56 11.64 25.20
CA LEU A 106 -19.65 10.67 25.33
C LEU A 106 -20.45 10.51 24.04
N LEU A 107 -20.87 11.61 23.43
CA LEU A 107 -21.64 11.59 22.18
C LEU A 107 -20.83 10.97 21.03
N SER A 108 -19.55 11.31 20.94
CA SER A 108 -18.62 10.73 19.95
C SER A 108 -18.44 9.23 20.17
N GLY A 109 -18.21 8.79 21.42
CA GLY A 109 -18.07 7.38 21.78
C GLY A 109 -19.33 6.55 21.53
N LEU A 110 -20.51 7.09 21.84
CA LEU A 110 -21.78 6.46 21.50
C LEU A 110 -21.91 6.29 19.99
N LEU A 111 -21.64 7.33 19.20
CA LEU A 111 -21.77 7.28 17.74
C LEU A 111 -20.78 6.30 17.08
N VAL A 112 -19.50 6.39 17.42
CA VAL A 112 -18.43 5.57 16.81
C VAL A 112 -18.66 4.10 17.12
N PHE A 113 -18.78 3.75 18.40
CA PHE A 113 -18.82 2.33 18.80
C PHE A 113 -20.18 1.66 18.54
N THR A 114 -21.24 2.41 18.19
CA THR A 114 -22.52 1.82 17.76
C THR A 114 -22.64 1.66 16.24
N LEU A 115 -22.18 2.64 15.46
CA LEU A 115 -22.44 2.67 14.00
C LEU A 115 -21.24 2.26 13.15
N ALA A 116 -20.03 2.68 13.53
CA ALA A 116 -18.81 2.41 12.77
C ALA A 116 -17.56 2.45 13.68
N PRO A 117 -17.24 1.35 14.38
CA PRO A 117 -16.05 1.27 15.23
C PRO A 117 -14.75 1.57 14.50
N GLU A 118 -14.71 1.37 13.17
CA GLU A 118 -13.56 1.71 12.32
C GLU A 118 -13.28 3.22 12.24
N ALA A 119 -14.22 4.06 12.70
CA ALA A 119 -14.07 5.51 12.80
C ALA A 119 -13.38 5.97 14.09
N GLU A 120 -12.94 5.07 14.98
CA GLU A 120 -12.15 5.39 16.18
C GLU A 120 -10.83 6.09 15.82
N GLY A 121 -10.29 6.87 16.76
CA GLY A 121 -8.91 7.36 16.73
C GLY A 121 -8.66 8.43 15.67
N HIS A 122 -7.44 8.47 15.14
CA HIS A 122 -7.02 9.54 14.22
C HIS A 122 -7.34 9.32 12.74
N GLY A 123 -7.68 8.11 12.33
CA GLY A 123 -8.14 7.81 10.96
C GLY A 123 -7.05 7.62 9.91
N THR A 124 -5.89 8.30 10.02
CA THR A 124 -4.76 8.09 9.09
C THR A 124 -4.31 6.63 9.06
N ASP A 125 -4.23 5.97 10.22
CA ASP A 125 -3.88 4.54 10.32
C ASP A 125 -4.91 3.65 9.60
N THR A 126 -6.18 4.03 9.62
CA THR A 126 -7.23 3.31 8.87
C THR A 126 -6.99 3.41 7.37
N VAL A 127 -6.52 4.55 6.87
CA VAL A 127 -6.19 4.74 5.44
C VAL A 127 -4.95 3.93 5.06
N ILE A 128 -3.89 4.00 5.87
CA ILE A 128 -2.64 3.25 5.65
C ILE A 128 -2.93 1.74 5.67
N ASP A 129 -3.68 1.26 6.67
CA ASP A 129 -4.10 -0.14 6.75
C ASP A 129 -4.99 -0.55 5.56
N ALA A 130 -5.89 0.33 5.12
CA ALA A 130 -6.71 0.05 3.95
C ALA A 130 -5.86 -0.09 2.68
N PHE A 131 -4.85 0.76 2.50
CA PHE A 131 -3.92 0.70 1.37
C PHE A 131 -3.19 -0.65 1.34
N HIS A 132 -2.49 -0.97 2.43
CA HIS A 132 -1.62 -2.15 2.50
C HIS A 132 -2.37 -3.47 2.58
N ARG A 133 -3.43 -3.55 3.40
CA ARG A 133 -4.03 -4.84 3.82
C ARG A 133 -5.48 -5.03 3.39
N LYS A 134 -6.21 -3.97 3.01
CA LYS A 134 -7.63 -4.07 2.65
C LYS A 134 -7.91 -3.68 1.20
N HIS A 135 -6.92 -3.83 0.33
CA HIS A 135 -7.08 -3.59 -1.12
C HIS A 135 -7.59 -2.17 -1.45
N GLY A 136 -7.34 -1.17 -0.60
CA GLY A 136 -7.89 0.17 -0.75
C GLY A 136 -9.40 0.29 -0.52
N ARG A 137 -10.04 -0.65 0.21
CA ARG A 137 -11.47 -0.60 0.55
C ARG A 137 -11.69 0.09 1.90
N ILE A 138 -12.56 1.09 1.91
CA ILE A 138 -13.05 1.79 3.09
C ILE A 138 -14.58 1.81 3.01
N ARG A 139 -15.25 1.35 4.08
CA ARG A 139 -16.72 1.30 4.11
C ARG A 139 -17.29 2.73 4.05
N GLY A 140 -18.18 3.02 3.10
CA GLY A 140 -18.70 4.38 2.89
C GLY A 140 -19.32 5.06 4.12
N ARG A 141 -19.96 4.28 5.01
CA ARG A 141 -20.50 4.81 6.27
C ARG A 141 -19.44 5.39 7.22
N VAL A 142 -18.19 4.91 7.14
CA VAL A 142 -17.10 5.36 8.01
C VAL A 142 -16.81 6.83 7.78
N SER A 143 -16.80 7.32 6.54
CA SER A 143 -16.59 8.74 6.23
C SER A 143 -17.64 9.63 6.90
N VAL A 144 -18.92 9.26 6.82
CA VAL A 144 -20.02 10.04 7.42
C VAL A 144 -19.92 10.06 8.95
N ILE A 145 -19.69 8.91 9.58
CA ILE A 145 -19.54 8.83 11.03
C ILE A 145 -18.30 9.62 11.49
N LYS A 146 -17.20 9.56 10.74
CA LYS A 146 -15.96 10.28 11.06
C LYS A 146 -16.15 11.79 11.03
N ILE A 147 -16.92 12.33 10.08
CA ILE A 147 -17.27 13.76 10.01
C ILE A 147 -17.94 14.20 11.33
N ILE A 148 -19.00 13.50 11.72
CA ILE A 148 -19.83 13.89 12.87
C ILE A 148 -19.08 13.66 14.18
N ALA A 149 -18.48 12.48 14.37
CA ALA A 149 -17.76 12.13 15.58
C ALA A 149 -16.59 13.10 15.85
N SER A 150 -15.83 13.44 14.82
CA SER A 150 -14.68 14.36 14.98
C SER A 150 -15.13 15.78 15.25
N ALA A 151 -16.22 16.24 14.63
CA ALA A 151 -16.81 17.55 14.93
C ALA A 151 -17.36 17.62 16.36
N LEU A 152 -17.94 16.55 16.90
CA LEU A 152 -18.39 16.50 18.30
C LEU A 152 -17.20 16.50 19.29
N THR A 153 -16.18 15.67 19.05
CA THR A 153 -15.00 15.61 19.92
C THR A 153 -14.26 16.93 19.94
N MET A 154 -13.88 17.50 18.79
CA MET A 154 -13.13 18.75 18.75
C MET A 154 -14.00 19.98 19.01
N GLY A 155 -15.25 19.97 18.54
CA GLY A 155 -16.19 21.08 18.73
C GLY A 155 -16.60 21.27 20.19
N SER A 156 -16.59 20.22 21.01
CA SER A 156 -16.78 20.33 22.46
C SER A 156 -15.53 20.74 23.22
N GLY A 157 -14.39 20.92 22.55
CA GLY A 157 -13.10 21.29 23.15
C GLY A 157 -12.12 20.14 23.34
N GLY A 158 -12.47 18.91 22.96
CA GLY A 158 -11.52 17.79 22.94
C GLY A 158 -10.31 18.11 22.07
N SER A 159 -9.11 17.79 22.55
CA SER A 159 -7.89 18.15 21.84
C SER A 159 -7.63 17.19 20.69
N GLY A 160 -7.44 17.74 19.49
CA GLY A 160 -7.22 16.97 18.28
C GLY A 160 -7.11 17.88 17.07
N GLY A 161 -6.75 17.29 15.94
CA GLY A 161 -6.62 17.94 14.65
C GLY A 161 -7.70 17.50 13.66
N ARG A 162 -8.01 18.33 12.66
CA ARG A 162 -9.02 18.02 11.64
C ARG A 162 -8.47 17.15 10.50
N GLU A 163 -7.16 16.93 10.46
CA GLU A 163 -6.44 16.43 9.30
C GLU A 163 -6.56 14.92 9.13
N GLY A 164 -6.36 14.16 10.21
CA GLY A 164 -6.54 12.71 10.19
C GLY A 164 -7.98 12.30 9.82
N PRO A 165 -9.01 12.94 10.42
CA PRO A 165 -10.39 12.77 9.99
C PRO A 165 -10.60 13.10 8.51
N ILE A 166 -10.17 14.27 8.01
CA ILE A 166 -10.41 14.61 6.60
C ILE A 166 -9.67 13.69 5.65
N ALA A 167 -8.46 13.24 6.01
CA ALA A 167 -7.70 12.26 5.24
C ALA A 167 -8.51 10.98 5.06
N LEU A 168 -9.09 10.44 6.14
CA LEU A 168 -9.95 9.26 6.08
C LEU A 168 -11.27 9.50 5.34
N ILE A 169 -11.93 10.62 5.60
CA ILE A 169 -13.20 10.99 4.96
C ILE A 169 -13.02 11.03 3.44
N ALA A 170 -11.98 11.75 2.99
CA ALA A 170 -11.71 11.96 1.58
C ALA A 170 -11.11 10.72 0.90
N ALA A 171 -10.26 9.95 1.60
CA ALA A 171 -9.84 8.62 1.15
C ALA A 171 -11.04 7.68 0.94
N GLY A 172 -12.02 7.74 1.83
CA GLY A 172 -13.25 6.98 1.72
C GLY A 172 -14.05 7.31 0.46
N PHE A 173 -14.09 8.59 0.03
CA PHE A 173 -14.73 8.96 -1.24
C PHE A 173 -13.98 8.39 -2.45
N GLY A 174 -12.65 8.46 -2.46
CA GLY A 174 -11.83 7.85 -3.52
C GLY A 174 -11.99 6.32 -3.59
N SER A 175 -12.01 5.67 -2.42
CA SER A 175 -12.26 4.23 -2.28
C SER A 175 -13.64 3.84 -2.80
N PHE A 176 -14.68 4.56 -2.39
CA PHE A 176 -16.07 4.34 -2.80
C PHE A 176 -16.26 4.52 -4.30
N LEU A 177 -15.68 5.57 -4.90
CA LEU A 177 -15.73 5.75 -6.36
C LEU A 177 -15.04 4.59 -7.09
N GLY A 178 -13.88 4.15 -6.60
CA GLY A 178 -13.19 2.99 -7.18
C GLY A 178 -14.00 1.71 -7.06
N GLU A 179 -14.76 1.52 -5.98
CA GLU A 179 -15.67 0.39 -5.80
C GLU A 179 -16.89 0.47 -6.73
N LEU A 180 -17.52 1.64 -6.83
CA LEU A 180 -18.66 1.90 -7.71
C LEU A 180 -18.31 1.63 -9.19
N LEU A 181 -17.11 2.03 -9.60
CA LEU A 181 -16.58 1.84 -10.95
C LEU A 181 -15.94 0.45 -11.17
N LYS A 182 -15.98 -0.44 -10.15
CA LYS A 182 -15.38 -1.78 -10.17
C LYS A 182 -13.91 -1.78 -10.62
N LEU A 183 -13.15 -0.79 -10.17
CA LEU A 183 -11.74 -0.65 -10.55
C LEU A 183 -10.87 -1.74 -9.89
N PRO A 184 -9.77 -2.16 -10.55
CA PRO A 184 -8.77 -3.02 -9.94
C PRO A 184 -8.21 -2.42 -8.65
N ASP A 185 -7.76 -3.27 -7.73
CA ASP A 185 -7.26 -2.88 -6.41
C ASP A 185 -6.19 -1.78 -6.47
N LYS A 186 -5.26 -1.89 -7.43
CA LYS A 186 -4.21 -0.90 -7.66
C LYS A 186 -4.77 0.48 -7.98
N GLU A 187 -5.77 0.57 -8.87
CA GLU A 187 -6.38 1.86 -9.22
C GLU A 187 -7.26 2.42 -8.11
N ARG A 188 -7.98 1.56 -7.38
CA ARG A 188 -8.76 1.97 -6.19
C ARG A 188 -7.85 2.54 -5.11
N ARG A 189 -6.70 1.92 -4.83
CA ARG A 189 -5.69 2.42 -3.90
C ARG A 189 -5.19 3.81 -4.31
N ILE A 190 -4.89 4.01 -5.59
CA ILE A 190 -4.46 5.31 -6.13
C ILE A 190 -5.54 6.38 -5.93
N LEU A 191 -6.80 6.09 -6.24
CA LEU A 191 -7.91 7.05 -6.02
C LEU A 191 -8.15 7.34 -4.53
N MET A 192 -7.99 6.33 -3.68
CA MET A 192 -8.06 6.51 -2.23
C MET A 192 -6.94 7.47 -1.74
N CYS A 193 -5.70 7.29 -2.20
CA CYS A 193 -4.61 8.23 -1.91
C CYS A 193 -4.90 9.62 -2.48
N ALA A 194 -5.44 9.71 -3.70
CA ALA A 194 -5.82 10.98 -4.29
C ALA A 194 -6.87 11.73 -3.46
N GLY A 195 -7.86 11.00 -2.93
CA GLY A 195 -8.84 11.53 -1.99
C GLY A 195 -8.20 12.04 -0.71
N MET A 196 -7.34 11.24 -0.06
CA MET A 196 -6.59 11.65 1.13
C MET A 196 -5.83 12.96 0.90
N GLY A 197 -5.04 13.04 -0.17
CA GLY A 197 -4.28 14.23 -0.51
C GLY A 197 -5.17 15.44 -0.78
N ALA A 198 -6.31 15.22 -1.42
CA ALA A 198 -7.28 16.27 -1.69
C ALA A 198 -7.93 16.85 -0.44
N GLY A 199 -8.31 16.00 0.51
CA GLY A 199 -8.86 16.44 1.80
C GLY A 199 -7.86 17.26 2.60
N ILE A 200 -6.61 16.79 2.69
CA ILE A 200 -5.52 17.45 3.42
C ILE A 200 -5.17 18.79 2.75
N GLY A 201 -4.97 18.79 1.42
CA GLY A 201 -4.61 19.99 0.68
C GLY A 201 -5.66 21.09 0.74
N ALA A 202 -6.95 20.72 0.73
CA ALA A 202 -8.06 21.67 0.91
C ALA A 202 -8.07 22.30 2.31
N ILE A 203 -8.00 21.48 3.36
CA ILE A 203 -8.08 21.95 4.74
C ILE A 203 -6.89 22.84 5.14
N PHE A 204 -5.71 22.51 4.64
CA PHE A 204 -4.48 23.26 4.94
C PHE A 204 -4.17 24.41 4.01
N ARG A 205 -4.91 24.56 2.91
CA ARG A 205 -4.54 25.48 1.84
C ARG A 205 -3.14 25.17 1.29
N ALA A 206 -2.82 23.88 1.20
CA ALA A 206 -1.50 23.36 0.86
C ALA A 206 -1.63 22.22 -0.16
N PRO A 207 -2.01 22.52 -1.42
CA PRO A 207 -2.37 21.50 -2.39
C PRO A 207 -1.21 20.59 -2.78
N LEU A 208 0.00 21.14 -2.95
CA LEU A 208 1.18 20.35 -3.28
C LEU A 208 1.57 19.45 -2.12
N ALA A 209 1.55 20.00 -0.90
CA ALA A 209 1.90 19.24 0.28
C ALA A 209 0.92 18.10 0.56
N GLY A 210 -0.38 18.33 0.39
CA GLY A 210 -1.41 17.29 0.51
C GLY A 210 -1.19 16.15 -0.49
N ALA A 211 -0.82 16.47 -1.73
CA ALA A 211 -0.52 15.48 -2.75
C ALA A 211 0.71 14.63 -2.44
N LEU A 212 1.80 15.26 -1.95
CA LEU A 212 3.01 14.56 -1.51
C LEU A 212 2.73 13.68 -0.29
N PHE A 213 2.00 14.22 0.69
CA PHE A 213 1.65 13.50 1.92
C PHE A 213 0.89 12.21 1.61
N ALA A 214 0.01 12.23 0.60
CA ALA A 214 -0.77 11.07 0.20
C ALA A 214 0.10 9.85 -0.22
N GLY A 215 1.29 10.09 -0.77
CA GLY A 215 2.23 9.06 -1.17
C GLY A 215 3.29 8.74 -0.10
N GLU A 216 3.64 9.70 0.74
CA GLU A 216 4.73 9.56 1.72
C GLU A 216 4.26 8.91 3.02
N VAL A 217 3.05 9.25 3.50
CA VAL A 217 2.55 8.79 4.80
C VAL A 217 2.37 7.27 4.91
N LEU A 218 2.37 6.55 3.79
CA LEU A 218 2.20 5.10 3.74
C LEU A 218 3.44 4.37 4.30
N TYR A 219 4.61 4.99 4.18
CA TYR A 219 5.89 4.38 4.49
C TYR A 219 6.59 5.11 5.63
N ARG A 220 7.53 4.39 6.27
CA ARG A 220 8.30 4.89 7.40
C ARG A 220 9.73 5.28 7.03
N ASN A 221 10.31 4.59 6.04
CA ASN A 221 11.56 4.99 5.40
C ASN A 221 11.29 6.08 4.35
N GLU A 222 12.34 6.65 3.76
CA GLU A 222 12.26 7.73 2.77
C GLU A 222 11.74 7.27 1.39
N GLU A 223 10.59 6.61 1.35
CA GLU A 223 9.95 6.09 0.16
C GLU A 223 8.59 6.75 -0.10
N LEU A 224 8.23 6.86 -1.38
CA LEU A 224 6.99 7.51 -1.83
C LEU A 224 6.22 6.56 -2.76
N GLU A 225 4.90 6.50 -2.58
CA GLU A 225 4.01 5.91 -3.59
C GLU A 225 3.86 6.85 -4.79
N HIS A 226 4.88 6.86 -5.65
CA HIS A 226 4.99 7.76 -6.80
C HIS A 226 3.81 7.67 -7.77
N GLU A 227 3.15 6.51 -7.90
CA GLU A 227 2.00 6.33 -8.77
C GLU A 227 0.77 7.15 -8.33
N ALA A 228 0.67 7.48 -7.03
CA ALA A 228 -0.41 8.28 -6.49
C ALA A 228 -0.19 9.79 -6.67
N LEU A 229 1.04 10.24 -6.97
CA LEU A 229 1.42 11.65 -6.93
C LEU A 229 0.65 12.53 -7.93
N ILE A 230 0.56 12.10 -9.19
CA ILE A 230 -0.15 12.87 -10.22
C ILE A 230 -1.67 12.89 -9.95
N PRO A 231 -2.34 11.74 -9.71
CA PRO A 231 -3.75 11.71 -9.31
C PRO A 231 -4.05 12.57 -8.07
N ALA A 232 -3.22 12.47 -7.03
CA ALA A 232 -3.38 13.25 -5.81
C ALA A 232 -3.18 14.75 -6.03
N THR A 233 -2.21 15.14 -6.85
CA THR A 233 -2.00 16.55 -7.24
C THR A 233 -3.25 17.11 -7.92
N VAL A 234 -3.82 16.40 -8.90
CA VAL A 234 -5.03 16.84 -9.61
C VAL A 234 -6.22 16.95 -8.65
N ALA A 235 -6.47 15.92 -7.85
CA ALA A 235 -7.57 15.93 -6.89
C ALA A 235 -7.41 17.05 -5.84
N SER A 236 -6.17 17.28 -5.38
CA SER A 236 -5.83 18.30 -4.39
C SER A 236 -6.01 19.72 -4.91
N ILE A 237 -5.59 20.00 -6.14
CA ILE A 237 -5.84 21.31 -6.77
C ILE A 237 -7.34 21.59 -6.87
N VAL A 238 -8.15 20.61 -7.27
CA VAL A 238 -9.60 20.78 -7.38
C VAL A 238 -10.23 21.01 -6.01
N ALA A 239 -9.89 20.18 -5.01
CA ALA A 239 -10.44 20.31 -3.67
C ALA A 239 -10.03 21.64 -3.01
N TYR A 240 -8.77 22.05 -3.17
CA TYR A 240 -8.27 23.36 -2.76
C TYR A 240 -9.04 24.50 -3.43
N SER A 241 -9.28 24.42 -4.74
CA SER A 241 -10.00 25.45 -5.49
C SER A 241 -11.45 25.60 -5.00
N ILE A 242 -12.12 24.48 -4.73
CA ILE A 242 -13.50 24.47 -4.21
C ILE A 242 -13.53 25.03 -2.79
N PHE A 243 -12.63 24.58 -1.91
CA PHE A 243 -12.57 25.07 -0.53
C PHE A 243 -12.22 26.57 -0.47
N GLY A 244 -11.21 26.99 -1.24
CA GLY A 244 -10.75 28.38 -1.32
C GLY A 244 -11.79 29.35 -1.89
N SER A 245 -12.68 28.87 -2.77
CA SER A 245 -13.78 29.69 -3.30
C SER A 245 -14.74 30.22 -2.23
N LEU A 246 -14.90 29.50 -1.12
CA LEU A 246 -15.75 29.90 0.01
C LEU A 246 -14.93 30.56 1.14
N PHE A 247 -13.78 29.97 1.49
CA PHE A 247 -13.04 30.36 2.68
C PHE A 247 -11.83 31.29 2.43
N GLY A 248 -11.47 31.53 1.16
CA GLY A 248 -10.36 32.39 0.77
C GLY A 248 -9.07 31.65 0.40
N TRP A 249 -8.12 32.40 -0.15
CA TRP A 249 -6.88 31.89 -0.76
C TRP A 249 -5.63 32.18 0.07
N ASP A 250 -5.75 32.93 1.16
CA ASP A 250 -4.61 33.29 2.01
C ASP A 250 -4.03 32.04 2.69
N PRO A 251 -2.72 31.98 2.97
CA PRO A 251 -2.15 30.92 3.80
C PRO A 251 -2.86 30.80 5.16
N LEU A 252 -2.78 29.64 5.79
CA LEU A 252 -3.43 29.41 7.09
C LEU A 252 -2.89 30.36 8.17
N PHE A 253 -1.57 30.54 8.20
CA PHE A 253 -0.88 31.44 9.12
C PHE A 253 -0.41 32.69 8.39
N ARG A 254 -0.62 33.85 9.02
CA ARG A 254 0.04 35.09 8.61
C ARG A 254 1.34 35.22 9.39
N THR A 255 2.46 35.20 8.68
CA THR A 255 3.80 35.26 9.28
C THR A 255 4.53 36.55 8.88
N PRO A 256 5.43 37.07 9.75
CA PRO A 256 6.33 38.13 9.33
C PRO A 256 7.30 37.62 8.23
N PRO A 257 7.95 38.52 7.48
CA PRO A 257 8.91 38.12 6.44
C PRO A 257 10.21 37.59 7.08
N LEU A 258 10.17 36.35 7.53
CA LEU A 258 11.29 35.66 8.17
C LEU A 258 12.25 35.12 7.10
N THR A 259 13.55 35.26 7.32
CA THR A 259 14.60 34.82 6.40
C THR A 259 15.71 34.11 7.15
N PHE A 260 16.37 33.18 6.48
CA PHE A 260 17.63 32.58 6.94
C PHE A 260 18.79 33.29 6.24
N SER A 261 19.69 33.92 7.00
CA SER A 261 20.73 34.78 6.43
C SER A 261 22.16 34.33 6.77
N ARG A 262 22.36 33.67 7.92
CA ARG A 262 23.71 33.30 8.38
C ARG A 262 23.79 31.81 8.75
N PRO A 263 24.86 31.09 8.32
CA PRO A 263 25.07 29.70 8.72
C PRO A 263 25.15 29.46 10.23
N ALA A 264 25.58 30.47 11.01
CA ALA A 264 25.65 30.38 12.47
C ALA A 264 24.28 30.14 13.13
N GLU A 265 23.18 30.53 12.48
CA GLU A 265 21.81 30.26 12.94
C GLU A 265 21.52 28.74 13.02
N LEU A 266 22.26 27.89 12.30
CA LEU A 266 22.08 26.44 12.34
C LEU A 266 22.44 25.81 13.70
N LEU A 267 23.30 26.45 14.50
CA LEU A 267 23.66 25.96 15.84
C LEU A 267 22.44 25.89 16.78
N PRO A 268 21.69 26.99 17.02
CA PRO A 268 20.48 26.92 17.83
C PRO A 268 19.37 26.08 17.18
N TYR A 269 19.30 25.99 15.84
CA TYR A 269 18.40 25.04 15.18
C TYR A 269 18.78 23.57 15.44
N THR A 270 20.06 23.25 15.63
CA THR A 270 20.50 21.90 16.05
C THR A 270 19.87 21.52 17.38
N ALA A 271 19.89 22.45 18.36
CA ALA A 271 19.27 22.24 19.66
C ALA A 271 17.76 22.02 19.51
N LEU A 272 17.09 22.80 18.66
CA LEU A 272 15.67 22.61 18.34
C LEU A 272 15.39 21.22 17.78
N GLY A 273 16.22 20.70 16.87
CA GLY A 273 16.06 19.34 16.32
C GLY A 273 16.09 18.25 17.39
N VAL A 274 17.01 18.35 18.34
CA VAL A 274 17.10 17.42 19.48
C VAL A 274 15.89 17.56 20.40
N VAL A 275 15.46 18.79 20.71
CA VAL A 275 14.25 19.03 21.53
C VAL A 275 13.01 18.45 20.86
N CYS A 276 12.82 18.68 19.56
CA CYS A 276 11.74 18.09 18.78
C CYS A 276 11.76 16.56 18.83
N ALA A 277 12.94 15.93 18.73
CA ALA A 277 13.06 14.47 18.83
C ALA A 277 12.68 13.95 20.23
N VAL A 278 13.17 14.58 21.30
CA VAL A 278 12.87 14.17 22.69
C VAL A 278 11.37 14.28 22.99
N PHE A 279 10.76 15.41 22.64
CA PHE A 279 9.32 15.60 22.87
C PHE A 279 8.47 14.78 21.90
N GLY A 280 8.94 14.52 20.69
CA GLY A 280 8.27 13.62 19.73
C GLY A 280 8.23 12.19 20.25
N TYR A 281 9.35 11.70 20.83
CA TYR A 281 9.40 10.41 21.53
C TYR A 281 8.38 10.36 22.67
N ALA A 282 8.36 11.41 23.52
CA ALA A 282 7.42 11.52 24.63
C ALA A 282 5.96 11.55 24.16
N TYR A 283 5.66 12.27 23.07
CA TYR A 283 4.32 12.35 22.48
C TYR A 283 3.82 10.99 22.02
N ILE A 284 4.63 10.26 21.25
CA ILE A 284 4.28 8.92 20.73
C ILE A 284 4.04 7.95 21.90
N HIS A 285 4.92 7.94 22.90
CA HIS A 285 4.80 7.04 24.06
C HIS A 285 3.62 7.39 24.95
N CYS A 286 3.36 8.68 25.18
CA CYS A 286 2.21 9.14 25.95
C CYS A 286 0.90 8.77 25.24
N PHE A 287 0.82 8.98 23.93
CA PHE A 287 -0.34 8.66 23.12
C PHE A 287 -0.67 7.17 23.17
N TYR A 288 0.29 6.32 22.81
CA TYR A 288 0.09 4.88 22.77
C TYR A 288 0.01 4.24 24.17
N GLY A 289 0.71 4.80 25.16
CA GLY A 289 0.56 4.43 26.56
C GLY A 289 -0.86 4.65 27.07
N THR A 290 -1.42 5.84 26.80
CA THR A 290 -2.81 6.18 27.16
C THR A 290 -3.81 5.28 26.44
N ARG A 291 -3.62 5.06 25.13
CA ARG A 291 -4.44 4.13 24.35
C ARG A 291 -4.43 2.72 24.94
N ASN A 292 -3.26 2.20 25.27
CA ASN A 292 -3.12 0.85 25.82
C ASN A 292 -3.74 0.76 27.22
N LEU A 293 -3.65 1.81 28.04
CA LEU A 293 -4.30 1.88 29.35
C LEU A 293 -5.84 1.80 29.21
N PHE A 294 -6.45 2.62 28.35
CA PHE A 294 -7.89 2.57 28.12
C PHE A 294 -8.34 1.24 27.50
N ARG A 295 -7.57 0.67 26.57
CA ARG A 295 -7.87 -0.65 25.99
C ARG A 295 -7.88 -1.77 27.03
N ARG A 296 -6.97 -1.74 28.01
CA ARG A 296 -6.88 -2.73 29.11
C ARG A 296 -7.92 -2.50 30.21
N SER A 297 -8.48 -1.30 30.33
CA SER A 297 -9.46 -0.99 31.38
C SER A 297 -10.79 -1.74 31.17
N PRO A 298 -11.49 -2.12 32.26
CA PRO A 298 -12.78 -2.82 32.21
C PRO A 298 -13.97 -1.91 31.86
N ILE A 299 -13.71 -0.63 31.53
CA ILE A 299 -14.74 0.36 31.24
C ILE A 299 -15.43 0.02 29.90
N PRO A 300 -16.76 0.15 29.78
CA PRO A 300 -17.46 -0.02 28.50
C PRO A 300 -16.90 0.90 27.41
N VAL A 301 -16.71 0.37 26.19
CA VAL A 301 -16.07 1.11 25.07
C VAL A 301 -16.72 2.46 24.77
N HIS A 302 -18.05 2.55 24.89
CA HIS A 302 -18.80 3.79 24.66
C HIS A 302 -18.46 4.92 25.65
N LEU A 303 -18.04 4.58 26.88
CA LEU A 303 -17.77 5.56 27.94
C LEU A 303 -16.30 5.98 28.01
N LYS A 304 -15.39 5.25 27.38
CA LYS A 304 -13.95 5.56 27.41
C LYS A 304 -13.65 6.97 26.88
N PRO A 305 -14.24 7.41 25.74
CA PRO A 305 -14.00 8.76 25.24
C PRO A 305 -14.52 9.87 26.16
N ALA A 306 -15.59 9.61 26.92
CA ALA A 306 -16.10 10.56 27.91
C ALA A 306 -15.09 10.78 29.05
N LEU A 307 -14.47 9.71 29.55
CA LEU A 307 -13.44 9.78 30.58
C LEU A 307 -12.17 10.48 30.09
N GLY A 308 -11.76 10.20 28.85
CA GLY A 308 -10.67 10.94 28.20
C GLY A 308 -10.97 12.43 28.08
N GLY A 309 -12.21 12.76 27.67
CA GLY A 309 -12.71 14.13 27.62
C GLY A 309 -12.75 14.82 28.98
N LEU A 310 -13.10 14.10 30.05
CA LEU A 310 -13.09 14.64 31.42
C LEU A 310 -11.68 15.06 31.84
N VAL A 311 -10.68 14.21 31.63
CA VAL A 311 -9.28 14.53 31.95
C VAL A 311 -8.79 15.72 31.11
N ALA A 312 -9.05 15.71 29.81
CA ALA A 312 -8.68 16.82 28.93
C ALA A 312 -9.36 18.13 29.35
N GLY A 313 -10.63 18.08 29.73
CA GLY A 313 -11.37 19.24 30.20
C GLY A 313 -10.93 19.75 31.58
N ILE A 314 -10.48 18.88 32.49
CA ILE A 314 -9.84 19.28 33.76
C ILE A 314 -8.54 20.03 33.49
N ILE A 315 -7.72 19.56 32.54
CA ILE A 315 -6.52 20.28 32.13
C ILE A 315 -6.91 21.62 31.49
N GLY A 316 -7.93 21.62 30.63
CA GLY A 316 -8.47 22.83 30.01
C GLY A 316 -9.07 23.85 30.97
N LEU A 317 -9.51 23.43 32.16
CA LEU A 317 -9.94 24.34 33.23
C LEU A 317 -8.78 25.23 33.71
N LEU A 318 -7.57 24.66 33.78
CA LEU A 318 -6.34 25.34 34.21
C LEU A 318 -5.65 26.04 33.05
N LEU A 319 -5.61 25.39 31.88
CA LEU A 319 -4.93 25.85 30.67
C LEU A 319 -5.83 25.69 29.43
N PRO A 320 -6.78 26.62 29.21
CA PRO A 320 -7.74 26.56 28.10
C PRO A 320 -7.07 26.50 26.70
N GLN A 321 -5.87 27.05 26.56
CA GLN A 321 -5.07 27.07 25.31
C GLN A 321 -4.74 25.65 24.81
N SER A 322 -4.78 24.64 25.68
CA SER A 322 -4.51 23.24 25.31
C SER A 322 -5.69 22.53 24.65
N LEU A 323 -6.89 23.11 24.68
CA LEU A 323 -8.12 22.50 24.13
C LEU A 323 -8.22 22.66 22.60
N ALA A 324 -9.19 21.96 22.01
CA ALA A 324 -9.52 22.05 20.58
C ALA A 324 -8.29 21.91 19.65
N LEU A 325 -8.25 22.69 18.55
CA LEU A 325 -7.18 22.66 17.53
C LEU A 325 -5.87 23.25 18.04
N GLY A 326 -5.88 24.51 18.49
CA GLY A 326 -4.70 25.23 19.01
C GLY A 326 -3.92 26.07 17.97
N TYR A 327 -4.40 26.21 16.73
CA TYR A 327 -3.70 27.00 15.70
C TYR A 327 -3.67 28.51 16.01
N GLY A 328 -4.69 29.07 16.64
CA GLY A 328 -4.64 30.48 17.06
C GLY A 328 -3.53 30.78 18.07
N GLU A 329 -3.11 29.80 18.89
CA GLU A 329 -1.97 29.97 19.81
C GLU A 329 -0.65 30.10 19.05
N ILE A 330 -0.49 29.36 17.95
CA ILE A 330 0.64 29.50 17.04
C ILE A 330 0.60 30.86 16.33
N GLN A 331 -0.58 31.29 15.88
CA GLN A 331 -0.75 32.62 15.28
C GLN A 331 -0.38 33.75 16.25
N ASN A 332 -0.76 33.63 17.52
CA ASN A 332 -0.42 34.59 18.56
C ASN A 332 1.09 34.55 18.92
N ALA A 333 1.70 33.36 18.89
CA ALA A 333 3.14 33.19 19.10
C ALA A 333 3.97 33.91 18.03
N PHE A 334 3.52 33.94 16.76
CA PHE A 334 4.17 34.74 15.71
C PHE A 334 4.19 36.24 15.98
N SER A 335 3.28 36.74 16.84
CA SER A 335 3.23 38.16 17.23
C SER A 335 4.13 38.50 18.42
N GLY A 336 4.84 37.52 19.00
CA GLY A 336 5.71 37.74 20.16
C GLY A 336 4.98 37.99 21.49
N ASN A 337 3.65 37.79 21.52
CA ASN A 337 2.81 38.09 22.69
C ASN A 337 2.81 36.98 23.75
N THR A 338 3.47 35.85 23.49
CA THR A 338 3.40 34.64 24.32
C THR A 338 4.77 34.32 24.88
N SER A 339 4.88 34.26 26.22
CA SER A 339 6.14 33.90 26.89
C SER A 339 6.61 32.47 26.56
N ALA A 340 7.92 32.27 26.52
CA ALA A 340 8.54 30.95 26.29
C ALA A 340 8.04 29.87 27.27
N GLY A 341 7.86 30.23 28.55
CA GLY A 341 7.35 29.32 29.58
C GLY A 341 5.91 28.88 29.32
N LEU A 342 5.04 29.80 28.85
CA LEU A 342 3.67 29.46 28.48
C LEU A 342 3.63 28.57 27.24
N LEU A 343 4.47 28.83 26.22
CA LEU A 343 4.56 27.96 25.04
C LEU A 343 4.98 26.54 25.41
N LEU A 344 6.01 26.38 26.25
CA LEU A 344 6.41 25.06 26.73
C LEU A 344 5.29 24.35 27.49
N LEU A 345 4.57 25.08 28.35
CA LEU A 345 3.43 24.55 29.11
C LEU A 345 2.30 24.11 28.17
N ILE A 346 1.99 24.89 27.13
CA ILE A 346 1.01 24.53 26.09
C ILE A 346 1.46 23.26 25.37
N ALA A 347 2.73 23.15 24.97
CA ALA A 347 3.26 21.97 24.29
C ALA A 347 3.08 20.68 25.13
N VAL A 348 3.48 20.71 26.41
CA VAL A 348 3.32 19.57 27.32
C VAL A 348 1.85 19.25 27.56
N ALA A 349 1.02 20.26 27.81
CA ALA A 349 -0.41 20.06 28.01
C ALA A 349 -1.06 19.45 26.76
N LYS A 350 -0.68 19.91 25.55
CA LYS A 350 -1.23 19.41 24.28
C LYS A 350 -0.91 17.94 24.05
N ILE A 351 0.30 17.48 24.41
CA ILE A 351 0.67 16.05 24.40
C ILE A 351 -0.33 15.24 25.24
N VAL A 352 -0.59 15.68 26.46
CA VAL A 352 -1.46 14.98 27.41
C VAL A 352 -2.93 15.05 26.97
N THR A 353 -3.45 16.24 26.68
CA THR A 353 -4.86 16.43 26.30
C THR A 353 -5.21 15.69 25.02
N THR A 354 -4.31 15.67 24.02
CA THR A 354 -4.50 14.91 22.78
C THR A 354 -4.50 13.40 23.04
N SER A 355 -3.56 12.92 23.87
CA SER A 355 -3.46 11.51 24.24
C SER A 355 -4.71 11.00 24.96
N PHE A 356 -5.29 11.79 25.88
CA PHE A 356 -6.54 11.43 26.54
C PHE A 356 -7.76 11.62 25.65
N SER A 357 -7.82 12.65 24.81
CA SER A 357 -8.99 12.91 23.95
C SER A 357 -9.15 11.85 22.86
N ILE A 358 -8.07 11.48 22.17
CA ILE A 358 -8.10 10.54 21.05
C ILE A 358 -7.73 9.12 21.49
N GLY A 359 -6.71 8.97 22.34
CA GLY A 359 -6.24 7.66 22.80
C GLY A 359 -7.28 6.90 23.65
N SER A 360 -8.24 7.58 24.26
CA SER A 360 -9.38 6.94 24.95
C SER A 360 -10.45 6.38 24.00
N GLY A 361 -10.31 6.55 22.69
CA GLY A 361 -11.26 6.11 21.67
C GLY A 361 -12.07 7.25 21.03
N GLY A 362 -11.76 8.51 21.35
CA GLY A 362 -12.35 9.67 20.67
C GLY A 362 -11.89 9.78 19.21
N SER A 363 -12.71 10.44 18.38
CA SER A 363 -12.38 10.67 16.97
C SER A 363 -11.73 12.05 16.78
N GLY A 364 -10.52 12.08 16.25
CA GLY A 364 -9.78 13.33 16.01
C GLY A 364 -8.36 13.05 15.55
N GLY A 365 -7.76 13.96 14.79
CA GLY A 365 -6.44 13.79 14.20
C GLY A 365 -5.29 14.06 15.17
N VAL A 366 -4.14 13.41 14.95
CA VAL A 366 -2.90 13.63 15.70
C VAL A 366 -1.95 14.62 15.05
N PHE A 367 -2.24 15.01 13.80
CA PHE A 367 -1.45 15.94 13.00
C PHE A 367 -1.49 17.35 13.57
N GLY A 368 -2.67 17.97 13.71
CA GLY A 368 -2.79 19.34 14.19
C GLY A 368 -2.11 19.58 15.54
N PRO A 369 -2.33 18.72 16.55
CA PRO A 369 -1.60 18.77 17.81
C PRO A 369 -0.09 18.71 17.64
N ALA A 370 0.44 17.85 16.75
CA ALA A 370 1.88 17.77 16.51
C ALA A 370 2.45 19.08 15.93
N MET A 371 1.71 19.77 15.05
CA MET A 371 2.10 21.10 14.56
C MET A 371 2.10 22.13 15.69
N VAL A 372 1.07 22.13 16.55
CA VAL A 372 1.00 23.05 17.69
C VAL A 372 2.12 22.78 18.69
N ILE A 373 2.38 21.51 19.02
CA ILE A 373 3.47 21.12 19.92
C ILE A 373 4.81 21.58 19.32
N GLY A 374 5.08 21.27 18.05
CA GLY A 374 6.30 21.68 17.37
C GLY A 374 6.48 23.20 17.29
N GLY A 375 5.42 23.94 16.97
CA GLY A 375 5.46 25.40 16.92
C GLY A 375 5.67 26.05 18.29
N CYS A 376 5.02 25.52 19.33
CA CYS A 376 5.22 25.99 20.71
C CYS A 376 6.63 25.68 21.23
N LEU A 377 7.17 24.47 20.98
CA LEU A 377 8.55 24.12 21.33
C LEU A 377 9.54 25.00 20.55
N GLY A 378 9.28 25.20 19.26
CA GLY A 378 10.02 26.11 18.39
C GLY A 378 10.08 27.52 18.97
N GLY A 379 8.93 28.13 19.25
CA GLY A 379 8.86 29.46 19.84
C GLY A 379 9.55 29.53 21.21
N ALA A 380 9.36 28.55 22.08
CA ALA A 380 10.03 28.52 23.39
C ALA A 380 11.57 28.47 23.26
N VAL A 381 12.09 27.58 22.42
CA VAL A 381 13.54 27.47 22.17
C VAL A 381 14.07 28.73 21.48
N GLY A 382 13.33 29.28 20.51
CA GLY A 382 13.70 30.50 19.80
C GLY A 382 13.83 31.70 20.74
N GLU A 383 12.84 31.91 21.62
CA GLU A 383 12.86 32.96 22.63
C GLU A 383 14.02 32.80 23.62
N TRP A 384 14.30 31.59 24.09
CA TRP A 384 15.45 31.34 24.96
C TRP A 384 16.78 31.56 24.24
N CYS A 385 16.93 31.11 22.99
CA CYS A 385 18.14 31.33 22.21
C CYS A 385 18.32 32.81 21.84
N HIS A 386 17.25 33.55 21.57
CA HIS A 386 17.29 35.00 21.37
C HIS A 386 17.77 35.73 22.63
N ALA A 387 17.29 35.32 23.80
CA ALA A 387 17.73 35.89 25.07
C ALA A 387 19.22 35.64 25.37
N LEU A 388 19.77 34.48 24.95
CA LEU A 388 21.17 34.11 25.17
C LEU A 388 22.12 34.65 24.08
N TRP A 389 21.69 34.62 22.82
CA TRP A 389 22.48 35.00 21.64
C TRP A 389 21.66 35.82 20.65
N PRO A 390 21.28 37.07 20.98
CA PRO A 390 20.40 37.90 20.14
C PRO A 390 21.02 38.23 18.77
N THR A 391 22.35 38.21 18.66
CA THR A 391 23.07 38.41 17.38
C THR A 391 23.01 37.20 16.46
N VAL A 392 22.92 35.99 17.03
CA VAL A 392 22.84 34.73 16.29
C VAL A 392 21.38 34.41 15.96
N VAL A 393 20.45 34.66 16.90
CA VAL A 393 19.01 34.47 16.70
C VAL A 393 18.34 35.83 16.74
N PRO A 394 18.33 36.59 15.62
CA PRO A 394 17.66 37.88 15.61
C PRO A 394 16.13 37.74 15.64
N GLU A 395 15.58 36.68 15.03
CA GLU A 395 14.15 36.49 14.79
C GLU A 395 13.67 35.17 15.45
N PRO A 396 13.24 35.18 16.73
CA PRO A 396 12.80 33.97 17.43
C PRO A 396 11.58 33.31 16.78
N ALA A 397 10.72 34.10 16.11
CA ALA A 397 9.55 33.60 15.39
C ALA A 397 9.87 32.61 14.26
N ALA A 398 11.09 32.63 13.69
CA ALA A 398 11.53 31.65 12.70
C ALA A 398 11.56 30.22 13.27
N PHE A 399 11.84 30.07 14.57
CA PHE A 399 11.90 28.77 15.22
C PHE A 399 10.53 28.11 15.33
N ILE A 400 9.44 28.88 15.33
CA ILE A 400 8.07 28.33 15.33
C ILE A 400 7.85 27.50 14.06
N ILE A 401 8.16 28.06 12.89
CA ILE A 401 8.02 27.37 11.59
C ILE A 401 8.92 26.15 11.53
N VAL A 402 10.20 26.32 11.88
CA VAL A 402 11.18 25.23 11.85
C VAL A 402 10.82 24.12 12.86
N GLY A 403 10.27 24.48 14.01
CA GLY A 403 9.81 23.56 15.05
C GLY A 403 8.58 22.77 14.63
N MET A 404 7.61 23.41 13.96
CA MET A 404 6.46 22.72 13.35
C MET A 404 6.94 21.64 12.37
N VAL A 405 7.87 21.98 11.47
CA VAL A 405 8.43 21.05 10.50
C VAL A 405 9.14 19.90 11.20
N GLY A 406 10.12 20.22 12.06
CA GLY A 406 10.97 19.22 12.71
C GLY A 406 10.19 18.22 13.56
N PHE A 407 9.26 18.72 14.38
CA PHE A 407 8.48 17.87 15.27
C PHE A 407 7.57 16.92 14.49
N PHE A 408 6.79 17.44 13.53
CA PHE A 408 5.85 16.61 12.80
C PHE A 408 6.56 15.65 11.85
N ALA A 409 7.60 16.09 11.13
CA ALA A 409 8.37 15.23 10.24
C ALA A 409 8.99 14.04 10.98
N GLY A 410 9.56 14.28 12.17
CA GLY A 410 10.12 13.21 13.00
C GLY A 410 9.06 12.28 13.57
N ALA A 411 7.94 12.83 14.06
CA ALA A 411 6.88 12.02 14.67
C ALA A 411 6.06 11.20 13.66
N ALA A 412 5.84 11.72 12.45
CA ALA A 412 5.03 11.10 11.40
C ALA A 412 5.85 10.32 10.36
N SER A 413 7.18 10.46 10.37
CA SER A 413 8.07 9.91 9.36
C SER A 413 7.74 10.39 7.94
N THR A 414 7.31 11.66 7.79
CA THR A 414 6.94 12.27 6.49
C THR A 414 7.71 13.57 6.21
N PRO A 415 9.04 13.54 6.05
CA PRO A 415 9.88 14.73 5.99
C PRO A 415 9.60 15.67 4.82
N ILE A 416 9.38 15.15 3.60
CA ILE A 416 9.26 15.97 2.39
C ILE A 416 7.93 16.72 2.37
N SER A 417 6.82 16.01 2.54
CA SER A 417 5.49 16.60 2.56
C SER A 417 5.32 17.57 3.73
N THR A 418 5.87 17.28 4.91
CA THR A 418 5.81 18.19 6.06
C THR A 418 6.50 19.52 5.78
N LEU A 419 7.69 19.47 5.18
CA LEU A 419 8.45 20.67 4.81
C LEU A 419 7.62 21.59 3.90
N ILE A 420 7.08 21.02 2.82
CA ILE A 420 6.25 21.76 1.86
C ILE A 420 4.94 22.23 2.50
N MET A 421 4.34 21.42 3.38
CA MET A 421 3.08 21.73 4.06
C MET A 421 3.21 22.96 4.94
N VAL A 422 4.23 23.02 5.79
CA VAL A 422 4.43 24.18 6.66
C VAL A 422 4.75 25.42 5.83
N SER A 423 5.56 25.28 4.77
CA SER A 423 5.85 26.40 3.87
C SER A 423 4.61 26.93 3.14
N GLU A 424 3.73 26.06 2.63
CA GLU A 424 2.46 26.47 2.01
C GLU A 424 1.50 27.10 3.04
N MET A 425 1.38 26.50 4.23
CA MET A 425 0.50 26.99 5.31
C MET A 425 0.93 28.34 5.86
N THR A 426 2.23 28.67 5.82
CA THR A 426 2.78 29.93 6.33
C THR A 426 3.05 30.97 5.23
N GLY A 427 3.07 30.54 3.96
CA GLY A 427 3.48 31.34 2.81
C GLY A 427 4.98 31.66 2.77
N ASN A 428 5.80 31.04 3.63
CA ASN A 428 7.23 31.36 3.77
C ASN A 428 8.14 30.19 3.38
N TYR A 429 8.81 30.35 2.23
CA TYR A 429 9.78 29.40 1.69
C TYR A 429 11.25 29.78 1.99
N ASN A 430 11.50 30.93 2.62
CA ASN A 430 12.86 31.39 2.92
C ASN A 430 13.51 30.61 4.08
N LEU A 431 12.72 29.86 4.85
CA LEU A 431 13.18 29.00 5.95
C LEU A 431 13.31 27.53 5.56
N LEU A 432 13.29 27.19 4.26
CA LEU A 432 13.42 25.79 3.82
C LEU A 432 14.73 25.16 4.31
N VAL A 433 15.87 25.85 4.19
CA VAL A 433 17.20 25.31 4.58
C VAL A 433 17.26 24.92 6.07
N PRO A 434 16.98 25.81 7.04
CA PRO A 434 16.98 25.41 8.45
C PRO A 434 15.90 24.38 8.76
N SER A 435 14.74 24.44 8.09
CA SER A 435 13.68 23.43 8.24
C SER A 435 14.13 22.04 7.80
N MET A 436 14.81 21.91 6.65
CA MET A 436 15.38 20.64 6.17
C MET A 436 16.39 20.08 7.17
N PHE A 437 17.22 20.94 7.75
CA PHE A 437 18.24 20.54 8.71
C PHE A 437 17.63 20.00 10.02
N VAL A 438 16.69 20.73 10.63
CA VAL A 438 15.99 20.30 11.84
C VAL A 438 15.13 19.05 11.58
N CYS A 439 14.47 19.00 10.42
CA CYS A 439 13.73 17.84 9.95
C CYS A 439 14.61 16.58 9.88
N ALA A 440 15.79 16.68 9.26
CA ALA A 440 16.72 15.56 9.16
C ALA A 440 17.18 15.05 10.53
N ILE A 441 17.52 15.96 11.45
CA ILE A 441 17.91 15.60 12.83
C ILE A 441 16.76 14.86 13.53
N ALA A 442 15.56 15.43 13.53
CA ALA A 442 14.41 14.86 14.22
C ALA A 442 14.00 13.51 13.61
N PHE A 443 14.01 13.40 12.28
CA PHE A 443 13.70 12.17 11.54
C PHE A 443 14.70 11.04 11.86
N ILE A 444 16.01 11.33 11.85
CA ILE A 444 17.04 10.34 12.17
C ILE A 444 16.90 9.85 13.62
N LEU A 445 16.73 10.78 14.57
CA LEU A 445 16.61 10.43 15.99
C LEU A 445 15.31 9.68 16.31
N LEU A 446 14.24 9.92 15.57
CA LEU A 446 12.95 9.24 15.73
C LEU A 446 12.75 8.05 14.77
N ARG A 447 13.76 7.65 13.97
CA ARG A 447 13.64 6.60 12.94
C ARG A 447 13.06 5.27 13.43
N ARG A 448 13.05 4.97 14.73
CA ARG A 448 12.43 3.76 15.33
C ARG A 448 11.03 3.93 15.93
N TYR A 449 10.55 5.17 16.06
CA TYR A 449 9.19 5.50 16.48
C TYR A 449 8.38 6.18 15.36
N SER A 450 7.07 5.99 15.35
CA SER A 450 6.15 6.76 14.52
C SER A 450 4.82 6.88 15.26
N ILE A 451 4.15 8.01 15.05
CA ILE A 451 2.78 8.23 15.52
C ILE A 451 1.77 7.43 14.70
N TYR A 452 2.14 6.91 13.52
CA TYR A 452 1.30 6.06 12.68
C TYR A 452 1.76 4.60 12.76
N GLU A 453 1.08 3.80 13.60
CA GLU A 453 1.48 2.41 13.88
C GLU A 453 1.28 1.48 12.67
N LYS A 454 0.42 1.86 11.72
CA LYS A 454 0.11 1.03 10.54
C LYS A 454 1.05 1.24 9.36
N GLN A 455 1.97 2.21 9.44
CA GLN A 455 3.01 2.41 8.43
C GLN A 455 3.83 1.14 8.25
N VAL A 456 4.17 0.86 7.00
CA VAL A 456 5.12 -0.19 6.63
C VAL A 456 6.50 0.46 6.47
N LEU A 457 7.61 -0.25 6.70
CA LEU A 457 8.93 0.39 6.60
C LEU A 457 9.21 0.87 5.17
N SER A 458 8.91 0.04 4.18
CA SER A 458 9.17 0.33 2.76
C SER A 458 8.08 -0.20 1.83
N ARG A 459 8.11 0.27 0.57
CA ARG A 459 7.31 -0.23 -0.54
C ARG A 459 7.54 -1.72 -0.78
N LEU A 460 8.77 -2.19 -0.62
CA LEU A 460 9.09 -3.62 -0.74
C LEU A 460 8.33 -4.45 0.30
N GLN A 461 8.29 -3.99 1.55
CA GLN A 461 7.61 -4.68 2.65
C GLN A 461 6.08 -4.55 2.64
N SER A 462 5.53 -3.82 1.67
CA SER A 462 4.11 -3.59 1.52
C SER A 462 3.41 -4.82 0.93
N PRO A 463 2.41 -5.41 1.63
CA PRO A 463 1.57 -6.46 1.05
C PRO A 463 0.85 -6.02 -0.23
N ALA A 464 0.67 -4.70 -0.41
CA ALA A 464 0.05 -4.14 -1.60
C ALA A 464 0.82 -4.40 -2.90
N HIS A 465 2.14 -4.61 -2.81
CA HIS A 465 3.04 -4.70 -3.96
C HIS A 465 3.58 -6.11 -4.22
N LEU A 466 3.18 -7.10 -3.41
CA LEU A 466 3.69 -8.49 -3.50
C LEU A 466 3.54 -9.13 -4.89
N GLY A 467 2.49 -8.78 -5.64
CA GLY A 467 2.29 -9.27 -7.01
C GLY A 467 3.36 -8.78 -8.00
N GLU A 468 3.89 -7.57 -7.79
CA GLU A 468 4.99 -7.02 -8.59
C GLU A 468 6.31 -7.75 -8.26
N LEU A 469 6.53 -8.07 -6.97
CA LEU A 469 7.71 -8.82 -6.51
C LEU A 469 7.75 -10.28 -6.99
N ALA A 470 6.60 -10.98 -7.06
CA ALA A 470 6.55 -12.35 -7.58
C ALA A 470 6.94 -12.40 -9.07
N VAL A 471 6.57 -11.36 -9.83
CA VAL A 471 6.95 -11.18 -11.23
C VAL A 471 8.46 -10.98 -11.37
N ASP A 472 9.09 -10.22 -10.47
CA ASP A 472 10.54 -9.97 -10.48
C ASP A 472 11.36 -11.24 -10.19
N VAL A 473 10.93 -12.12 -9.27
CA VAL A 473 11.63 -13.39 -9.00
C VAL A 473 11.56 -14.35 -10.20
N LEU A 474 10.41 -14.41 -10.88
CA LEU A 474 10.25 -15.25 -12.08
C LEU A 474 11.10 -14.76 -13.27
N GLN A 475 11.52 -13.50 -13.29
CA GLN A 475 12.48 -12.97 -14.28
C GLN A 475 13.90 -13.51 -14.07
N LEU A 476 14.24 -13.95 -12.85
CA LEU A 476 15.61 -14.38 -12.53
C LEU A 476 15.83 -15.88 -12.76
N ILE A 477 14.77 -16.65 -13.03
CA ILE A 477 14.83 -18.11 -13.14
C ILE A 477 14.66 -18.51 -14.61
N PRO A 478 15.65 -19.18 -15.24
CA PRO A 478 15.48 -19.68 -16.59
C PRO A 478 14.54 -20.90 -16.61
N VAL A 479 13.76 -21.00 -17.68
CA VAL A 479 12.79 -22.09 -17.92
C VAL A 479 13.47 -23.46 -17.88
N SER A 480 14.71 -23.55 -18.34
CA SER A 480 15.49 -24.79 -18.33
C SER A 480 15.74 -25.40 -16.94
N SER A 481 15.64 -24.62 -15.87
CA SER A 481 15.80 -25.10 -14.49
C SER A 481 14.61 -25.94 -14.01
N TRP A 482 13.42 -25.71 -14.56
CA TRP A 482 12.16 -26.28 -14.07
C TRP A 482 11.33 -26.99 -15.13
N MET A 483 11.78 -27.02 -16.39
CA MET A 483 11.07 -27.73 -17.45
C MET A 483 11.10 -29.24 -17.26
N THR A 484 10.00 -29.88 -17.66
CA THR A 484 9.96 -31.34 -17.84
C THR A 484 10.74 -31.67 -19.11
N LYS A 485 11.84 -32.42 -18.96
CA LYS A 485 12.77 -32.75 -20.07
C LYS A 485 12.32 -33.98 -20.86
N GLU A 486 11.80 -34.98 -20.17
CA GLU A 486 11.26 -36.19 -20.80
C GLU A 486 9.81 -35.95 -21.18
N VAL A 487 9.57 -35.74 -22.47
CA VAL A 487 8.28 -35.36 -23.00
C VAL A 487 7.77 -36.43 -23.95
N ALA A 488 6.58 -36.94 -23.69
CA ALA A 488 5.86 -37.78 -24.65
C ALA A 488 5.48 -36.95 -25.88
N THR A 489 6.01 -37.33 -27.05
CA THR A 489 5.76 -36.64 -28.32
C THR A 489 4.96 -37.51 -29.28
N ILE A 490 4.32 -36.87 -30.25
CA ILE A 490 3.59 -37.55 -31.33
C ILE A 490 4.18 -37.09 -32.66
N CYS A 491 4.56 -38.03 -33.54
CA CYS A 491 5.06 -37.68 -34.86
C CYS A 491 3.93 -37.11 -35.73
N ARG A 492 4.22 -36.05 -36.50
CA ARG A 492 3.24 -35.37 -37.38
C ARG A 492 2.52 -36.33 -38.33
N ASP A 493 3.24 -37.30 -38.88
CA ASP A 493 2.72 -38.22 -39.89
C ASP A 493 2.04 -39.46 -39.28
N LEU A 494 1.98 -39.55 -37.95
CA LEU A 494 1.41 -40.70 -37.25
C LEU A 494 -0.13 -40.71 -37.41
N PRO A 495 -0.74 -41.85 -37.81
CA PRO A 495 -2.19 -41.98 -37.84
C PRO A 495 -2.83 -41.75 -36.46
N LEU A 496 -3.98 -41.07 -36.42
CA LEU A 496 -4.64 -40.72 -35.15
C LEU A 496 -4.99 -41.94 -34.28
N SER A 497 -5.24 -43.10 -34.89
CA SER A 497 -5.48 -44.37 -34.17
C SER A 497 -4.26 -44.80 -33.34
N GLN A 498 -3.06 -44.67 -33.89
CA GLN A 498 -1.81 -44.97 -33.19
C GLN A 498 -1.45 -43.87 -32.17
N ALA A 499 -1.72 -42.60 -32.51
CA ALA A 499 -1.60 -41.51 -31.55
C ALA A 499 -2.47 -41.75 -30.30
N ALA A 500 -3.67 -42.32 -30.46
CA ALA A 500 -4.55 -42.67 -29.36
C ALA A 500 -3.98 -43.75 -28.43
N GLU A 501 -3.19 -44.68 -28.95
CA GLU A 501 -2.50 -45.69 -28.14
C GLU A 501 -1.41 -45.05 -27.27
N ILE A 502 -0.69 -44.06 -27.79
CA ILE A 502 0.28 -43.27 -27.02
C ILE A 502 -0.43 -42.55 -25.87
N VAL A 503 -1.56 -41.89 -26.15
CA VAL A 503 -2.36 -41.21 -25.12
C VAL A 503 -2.90 -42.16 -24.05
N ARG A 504 -3.25 -43.40 -24.45
CA ARG A 504 -3.68 -44.44 -23.50
C ARG A 504 -2.54 -44.96 -22.62
N ARG A 505 -1.33 -45.07 -23.16
CA ARG A 505 -0.16 -45.59 -22.43
C ARG A 505 0.38 -44.57 -21.44
N GLU A 506 0.46 -43.31 -21.85
CA GLU A 506 1.03 -42.20 -21.10
C GLU A 506 0.01 -41.06 -21.02
N PRO A 507 -0.94 -41.08 -20.06
CA PRO A 507 -2.05 -40.14 -20.03
C PRO A 507 -1.62 -38.73 -19.60
N HIS A 508 -1.55 -37.82 -20.57
CA HIS A 508 -1.25 -36.40 -20.40
C HIS A 508 -2.32 -35.53 -21.07
N SER A 509 -2.48 -34.30 -20.61
CA SER A 509 -3.51 -33.38 -21.13
C SER A 509 -3.23 -32.91 -22.57
N CYS A 510 -1.95 -32.75 -22.92
CA CYS A 510 -1.48 -32.29 -24.22
C CYS A 510 -0.13 -32.95 -24.57
N TYR A 511 0.15 -33.10 -25.87
CA TYR A 511 1.38 -33.67 -26.42
C TYR A 511 1.93 -32.74 -27.51
N PRO A 512 3.24 -32.40 -27.48
CA PRO A 512 3.90 -31.79 -28.62
C PRO A 512 3.91 -32.72 -29.82
N VAL A 513 3.45 -32.20 -30.95
CA VAL A 513 3.57 -32.87 -32.24
C VAL A 513 4.87 -32.42 -32.88
N VAL A 514 5.71 -33.36 -33.27
CA VAL A 514 7.05 -33.10 -33.82
C VAL A 514 7.18 -33.57 -35.26
N ASP A 515 8.05 -32.91 -36.03
CA ASP A 515 8.46 -33.37 -37.36
C ASP A 515 9.55 -34.47 -37.30
N GLY A 516 9.96 -34.97 -38.46
CA GLY A 516 11.02 -35.99 -38.57
C GLY A 516 12.42 -35.55 -38.10
N GLN A 517 12.59 -34.30 -37.69
CA GLN A 517 13.82 -33.75 -37.12
C GLN A 517 13.66 -33.35 -35.64
N GLU A 518 12.59 -33.81 -34.98
CA GLU A 518 12.24 -33.53 -33.58
C GLU A 518 11.91 -32.05 -33.29
N ARG A 519 11.52 -31.29 -34.31
CA ARG A 519 11.09 -29.91 -34.12
C ARG A 519 9.60 -29.88 -33.83
N PRO A 520 9.14 -29.14 -32.80
CA PRO A 520 7.72 -29.04 -32.50
C PRO A 520 7.01 -28.23 -33.60
N VAL A 521 5.93 -28.79 -34.14
CA VAL A 521 5.11 -28.22 -35.22
C VAL A 521 3.66 -27.98 -34.80
N GLY A 522 3.26 -28.47 -33.62
CA GLY A 522 1.94 -28.22 -33.05
C GLY A 522 1.75 -28.82 -31.66
N LEU A 523 0.59 -28.58 -31.06
CA LEU A 523 0.12 -29.25 -29.84
C LEU A 523 -1.15 -30.05 -30.13
N LEU A 524 -1.18 -31.31 -29.68
CA LEU A 524 -2.37 -32.16 -29.71
C LEU A 524 -2.92 -32.37 -28.31
N SER A 525 -4.17 -31.98 -28.07
CA SER A 525 -4.84 -32.23 -26.78
C SER A 525 -5.43 -33.64 -26.74
N ALA A 526 -5.23 -34.36 -25.63
CA ALA A 526 -5.86 -35.67 -25.41
C ALA A 526 -7.38 -35.60 -25.49
N LYS A 527 -7.98 -34.54 -24.94
CA LYS A 527 -9.43 -34.34 -24.98
C LYS A 527 -9.94 -34.14 -26.41
N ALA A 528 -9.22 -33.36 -27.20
CA ALA A 528 -9.56 -33.14 -28.60
C ALA A 528 -9.44 -34.46 -29.39
N LEU A 529 -8.35 -35.21 -29.19
CA LEU A 529 -8.15 -36.51 -29.82
C LEU A 529 -9.25 -37.53 -29.45
N LEU A 530 -9.61 -37.63 -28.17
CA LEU A 530 -10.66 -38.55 -27.70
C LEU A 530 -12.05 -38.15 -28.20
N ALA A 531 -12.37 -36.85 -28.24
CA ALA A 531 -13.64 -36.37 -28.81
C ALA A 531 -13.75 -36.74 -30.29
N LEU A 532 -12.67 -36.50 -31.03
CA LEU A 532 -12.54 -36.85 -32.43
C LEU A 532 -12.73 -38.37 -32.68
N LEU A 533 -12.18 -39.24 -31.81
CA LEU A 533 -12.38 -40.70 -31.90
C LEU A 533 -13.82 -41.12 -31.61
N HIS A 534 -14.53 -40.39 -30.74
CA HIS A 534 -15.89 -40.73 -30.32
C HIS A 534 -16.97 -40.36 -31.35
N GLU A 535 -16.71 -39.33 -32.17
CA GLU A 535 -17.64 -38.85 -33.20
C GLU A 535 -17.75 -39.77 -34.42
N GLY A 536 -17.02 -40.90 -34.45
CA GLY A 536 -17.07 -41.89 -35.54
C GLY A 536 -16.65 -41.35 -36.90
N ALA A 537 -16.04 -40.16 -36.93
CA ALA A 537 -15.84 -39.37 -38.12
C ALA A 537 -14.40 -39.46 -38.65
N PHE A 538 -13.88 -40.65 -38.98
CA PHE A 538 -12.60 -40.73 -39.69
C PHE A 538 -12.50 -41.84 -40.75
N PRO A 539 -11.98 -41.51 -41.95
CA PRO A 539 -11.18 -42.41 -42.77
C PRO A 539 -9.88 -42.76 -42.03
N HIS A 540 -9.34 -43.97 -42.21
CA HIS A 540 -8.12 -44.47 -41.55
C HIS A 540 -6.82 -43.67 -41.83
N ASP A 541 -6.88 -42.56 -42.58
CA ASP A 541 -5.73 -41.86 -43.15
C ASP A 541 -5.40 -40.48 -42.54
N ARG A 542 -6.20 -39.93 -41.61
CA ARG A 542 -5.85 -38.64 -40.99
C ARG A 542 -4.70 -38.79 -40.00
N THR A 543 -3.73 -37.88 -40.09
CA THR A 543 -2.51 -37.88 -39.28
C THR A 543 -2.62 -36.90 -38.10
N ALA A 544 -1.76 -37.06 -37.10
CA ALA A 544 -1.64 -36.15 -35.96
C ALA A 544 -1.40 -34.69 -36.41
N GLY A 545 -0.67 -34.49 -37.50
CA GLY A 545 -0.41 -33.18 -38.09
C GLY A 545 -1.65 -32.44 -38.58
N GLU A 546 -2.73 -33.15 -38.92
CA GLU A 546 -3.99 -32.54 -39.35
C GLU A 546 -4.95 -32.25 -38.18
N ALA A 547 -4.74 -32.90 -37.04
CA ALA A 547 -5.56 -32.72 -35.83
C ALA A 547 -4.92 -31.77 -34.80
N MET A 548 -3.62 -31.51 -34.93
CA MET A 548 -2.90 -30.62 -34.01
C MET A 548 -3.31 -29.16 -34.16
N ARG A 549 -3.13 -28.39 -33.08
CA ARG A 549 -3.16 -26.93 -33.14
C ARG A 549 -1.78 -26.42 -33.56
N PRO A 550 -1.66 -25.71 -34.69
CA PRO A 550 -0.38 -25.17 -35.15
C PRO A 550 0.05 -23.90 -34.39
N ASP A 551 -0.89 -23.21 -33.74
CA ASP A 551 -0.59 -22.10 -32.83
C ASP A 551 -0.45 -22.64 -31.41
N PHE A 552 0.76 -22.52 -30.87
CA PHE A 552 1.12 -22.98 -29.53
C PHE A 552 2.22 -22.11 -28.94
N PRO A 553 2.28 -21.98 -27.60
CA PRO A 553 3.22 -21.07 -26.97
C PRO A 553 4.58 -21.77 -26.89
N VAL A 554 5.61 -21.07 -27.38
CA VAL A 554 7.00 -21.56 -27.42
C VAL A 554 7.92 -20.59 -26.69
N VAL A 555 8.85 -21.14 -25.92
CA VAL A 555 9.95 -20.39 -25.30
C VAL A 555 11.29 -21.09 -25.51
N ALA A 556 12.37 -20.34 -25.55
CA ALA A 556 13.72 -20.88 -25.58
C ALA A 556 14.18 -21.30 -24.17
N ARG A 557 15.12 -22.25 -24.08
CA ARG A 557 15.66 -22.76 -22.80
C ARG A 557 16.25 -21.70 -21.86
N ASN A 558 16.77 -20.61 -22.44
CA ASN A 558 17.40 -19.50 -21.71
C ASN A 558 16.42 -18.38 -21.33
N GLN A 559 15.20 -18.41 -21.87
CA GLN A 559 14.15 -17.49 -21.46
C GLN A 559 13.72 -17.80 -20.03
N THR A 560 13.11 -16.79 -19.42
CA THR A 560 12.76 -16.75 -18.00
C THR A 560 11.40 -17.38 -17.75
N MET A 561 11.17 -17.83 -16.53
CA MET A 561 9.89 -18.38 -16.09
C MET A 561 8.77 -17.33 -16.22
N LEU A 562 9.08 -16.03 -16.09
CA LEU A 562 8.12 -14.96 -16.36
C LEU A 562 7.72 -14.91 -17.84
N GLU A 563 8.68 -15.02 -18.76
CA GLU A 563 8.39 -15.05 -20.19
C GLU A 563 7.52 -16.26 -20.57
N ALA A 564 7.79 -17.42 -19.98
CA ALA A 564 6.92 -18.59 -20.12
C ALA A 564 5.51 -18.31 -19.57
N LEU A 565 5.38 -17.71 -18.39
CA LEU A 565 4.08 -17.35 -17.82
C LEU A 565 3.29 -16.38 -18.72
N HIS A 566 3.96 -15.37 -19.28
CA HIS A 566 3.34 -14.43 -20.22
C HIS A 566 2.85 -15.13 -21.50
N GLN A 567 3.56 -16.16 -21.98
CA GLN A 567 3.12 -16.95 -23.13
C GLN A 567 1.90 -17.83 -22.79
N VAL A 568 1.86 -18.43 -21.61
CA VAL A 568 0.67 -19.16 -21.09
C VAL A 568 -0.56 -18.25 -21.08
N ASP A 569 -0.42 -17.06 -20.49
CA ASP A 569 -1.54 -16.13 -20.32
C ASP A 569 -2.02 -15.52 -21.64
N ARG A 570 -1.09 -15.17 -22.56
CA ARG A 570 -1.44 -14.63 -23.88
C ARG A 570 -2.26 -15.59 -24.72
N GLN A 571 -1.92 -16.88 -24.72
CA GLN A 571 -2.58 -17.87 -25.55
C GLN A 571 -3.70 -18.64 -24.82
N ARG A 572 -3.99 -18.30 -23.54
CA ARG A 572 -4.95 -19.01 -22.67
C ARG A 572 -4.72 -20.53 -22.61
N GLY A 573 -3.45 -20.93 -22.71
CA GLY A 573 -3.02 -22.33 -22.64
C GLY A 573 -2.68 -22.76 -21.21
N ASN A 574 -2.32 -24.04 -21.02
CA ASN A 574 -1.80 -24.57 -19.74
C ASN A 574 -0.36 -25.12 -19.84
N VAL A 575 0.20 -25.13 -21.06
CA VAL A 575 1.49 -25.76 -21.39
C VAL A 575 2.25 -24.82 -22.33
N VAL A 576 3.54 -24.66 -22.10
CA VAL A 576 4.50 -23.99 -22.99
C VAL A 576 5.51 -25.01 -23.46
N VAL A 577 5.78 -25.02 -24.76
CA VAL A 577 6.81 -25.86 -25.36
C VAL A 577 8.16 -25.15 -25.25
N VAL A 578 9.17 -25.86 -24.76
CA VAL A 578 10.53 -25.33 -24.63
C VAL A 578 11.37 -25.86 -25.78
N VAL A 579 12.05 -24.97 -26.50
CA VAL A 579 12.93 -25.33 -27.62
C VAL A 579 14.40 -25.03 -27.34
N GLY A 580 15.28 -25.87 -27.88
CA GLY A 580 16.72 -25.66 -27.90
C GLY A 580 17.12 -24.59 -28.93
N ALA A 581 18.40 -24.20 -28.92
CA ALA A 581 18.95 -23.27 -29.90
C ALA A 581 18.93 -23.82 -31.34
N ASP A 582 18.87 -25.15 -31.48
CA ASP A 582 18.71 -25.90 -32.72
C ASP A 582 17.25 -26.00 -33.20
N GLY A 583 16.30 -25.41 -32.46
CA GLY A 583 14.86 -25.45 -32.78
C GLY A 583 14.20 -26.79 -32.46
N LYS A 584 14.91 -27.73 -31.83
CA LYS A 584 14.36 -29.02 -31.40
C LYS A 584 13.61 -28.89 -30.09
N LEU A 585 12.70 -29.83 -29.84
CA LEU A 585 12.00 -29.93 -28.57
C LEU A 585 13.01 -30.19 -27.44
N ALA A 586 13.07 -29.27 -26.48
CA ALA A 586 13.93 -29.39 -25.29
C ALA A 586 13.15 -29.79 -24.04
N GLY A 587 11.85 -29.49 -23.98
CA GLY A 587 11.00 -29.82 -22.84
C GLY A 587 9.62 -29.18 -22.93
N ILE A 588 8.84 -29.32 -21.87
CA ILE A 588 7.57 -28.60 -21.67
C ILE A 588 7.53 -28.00 -20.27
N VAL A 589 6.81 -26.90 -20.12
CA VAL A 589 6.52 -26.27 -18.83
C VAL A 589 5.02 -26.07 -18.70
N THR A 590 4.44 -26.60 -17.64
CA THR A 590 3.05 -26.37 -17.30
C THR A 590 2.90 -25.20 -16.32
N ARG A 591 1.68 -24.67 -16.19
CA ARG A 591 1.39 -23.67 -15.15
C ARG A 591 1.71 -24.18 -13.73
N ASN A 592 1.57 -25.47 -13.47
CA ASN A 592 1.92 -26.06 -12.17
C ASN A 592 3.44 -26.11 -11.97
N ASP A 593 4.21 -26.39 -13.03
CA ASP A 593 5.68 -26.35 -12.97
C ASP A 593 6.20 -24.94 -12.71
N LEU A 594 5.54 -23.91 -13.27
CA LEU A 594 5.84 -22.51 -12.99
C LEU A 594 5.68 -22.16 -11.51
N LEU A 595 4.60 -22.65 -10.88
CA LEU A 595 4.30 -22.41 -9.47
C LEU A 595 5.18 -23.22 -8.52
N ARG A 596 5.47 -24.48 -8.85
CA ARG A 596 6.44 -25.31 -8.11
C ARG A 596 7.83 -24.70 -8.17
N GLY A 597 8.26 -24.27 -9.36
CA GLY A 597 9.58 -23.67 -9.53
C GLY A 597 9.75 -22.37 -8.78
N TYR A 598 8.71 -21.53 -8.72
CA TYR A 598 8.70 -20.36 -7.85
C TYR A 598 8.87 -20.73 -6.37
N HIS A 599 8.09 -21.70 -5.89
CA HIS A 599 8.10 -22.15 -4.49
C HIS A 599 9.47 -22.71 -4.06
N ASP A 600 10.01 -23.67 -4.79
CA ASP A 600 11.30 -24.28 -4.48
C ASP A 600 12.44 -23.26 -4.56
N SER A 601 12.38 -22.32 -5.51
CA SER A 601 13.35 -21.23 -5.60
C SER A 601 13.28 -20.32 -4.37
N VAL A 602 12.08 -20.04 -3.85
CA VAL A 602 11.94 -19.29 -2.60
C VAL A 602 12.42 -20.11 -1.41
N GLU A 603 12.06 -21.40 -1.29
CA GLU A 603 12.50 -22.25 -0.18
C GLU A 603 14.03 -22.38 -0.11
N ARG A 604 14.72 -22.44 -1.25
CA ARG A 604 16.19 -22.43 -1.29
C ARG A 604 16.80 -21.13 -0.76
N LEU A 605 16.08 -20.01 -0.81
CA LEU A 605 16.54 -18.73 -0.28
C LEU A 605 16.37 -18.63 1.25
N LEU A 606 15.38 -19.33 1.84
CA LEU A 606 15.03 -19.22 3.26
C LEU A 606 16.16 -19.62 4.25
N PRO A 607 16.98 -20.66 4.01
CA PRO A 607 18.08 -21.01 4.91
C PRO A 607 19.20 -19.95 4.96
N ALA A 608 19.51 -19.31 3.84
CA ALA A 608 20.52 -18.26 3.76
C ALA A 608 20.08 -17.00 4.51
N VAL A 609 18.77 -16.73 4.51
CA VAL A 609 18.11 -15.69 5.29
C VAL A 609 18.16 -15.99 6.80
N ARG A 610 17.83 -17.24 7.20
CA ARG A 610 17.70 -17.64 8.61
C ARG A 610 19.01 -17.57 9.41
N ARG A 611 20.19 -17.61 8.75
CA ARG A 611 21.50 -17.57 9.44
C ARG A 611 21.95 -16.16 9.84
N THR A 612 21.33 -15.11 9.30
CA THR A 612 21.84 -13.74 9.40
C THR A 612 21.20 -12.94 10.56
N GLU A 613 20.09 -13.40 11.13
CA GLU A 613 19.35 -12.73 12.21
C GLU A 613 19.49 -13.40 13.59
N ALA A 614 20.69 -13.82 14.00
CA ALA A 614 20.93 -14.24 15.39
C ALA A 614 20.83 -13.08 16.42
N GLY A 615 20.32 -11.91 16.03
CA GLY A 615 20.37 -10.66 16.81
C GLY A 615 19.05 -10.06 17.30
N SER A 616 17.93 -10.08 16.55
CA SER A 616 16.76 -9.30 17.02
C SER A 616 15.38 -9.55 16.40
N ALA A 617 15.17 -10.62 15.61
CA ALA A 617 13.83 -11.10 15.30
C ALA A 617 13.91 -12.59 14.96
N GLN A 618 13.26 -13.46 15.74
CA GLN A 618 13.05 -14.83 15.32
C GLN A 618 12.04 -14.80 14.17
N LEU A 619 12.54 -14.93 12.94
CA LEU A 619 11.71 -15.40 11.82
C LEU A 619 10.96 -16.65 12.29
N PRO A 620 9.64 -16.77 12.06
CA PRO A 620 8.91 -17.98 12.38
C PRO A 620 9.60 -19.19 11.74
N GLY A 621 9.38 -20.38 12.32
CA GLY A 621 9.73 -21.65 11.69
C GLY A 621 9.08 -21.81 10.31
N ASP A 622 9.07 -23.01 9.76
CA ASP A 622 8.37 -23.23 8.48
C ASP A 622 6.93 -22.71 8.61
N LEU A 623 6.54 -21.77 7.73
CA LEU A 623 5.24 -21.12 7.83
C LEU A 623 4.17 -22.20 7.80
N VAL A 624 3.23 -22.08 8.72
CA VAL A 624 2.14 -23.03 8.84
C VAL A 624 0.89 -22.47 8.16
N VAL A 625 0.06 -23.37 7.64
CA VAL A 625 -1.21 -23.05 6.99
C VAL A 625 -2.06 -22.12 7.84
N GLY A 626 -2.06 -22.29 9.16
CA GLY A 626 -2.84 -21.49 10.10
C GLY A 626 -2.47 -20.01 10.14
N GLU A 627 -1.23 -19.65 9.80
CA GLU A 627 -0.75 -18.26 9.76
C GLU A 627 -1.13 -17.54 8.47
N VAL A 628 -1.43 -18.30 7.40
CA VAL A 628 -1.66 -17.77 6.04
C VAL A 628 -3.10 -17.91 5.58
N MET A 629 -3.82 -18.92 6.08
CA MET A 629 -5.17 -19.23 5.64
C MET A 629 -6.13 -18.04 5.81
N THR A 630 -7.07 -17.92 4.89
CA THR A 630 -8.19 -16.98 5.05
C THR A 630 -9.19 -17.58 6.02
N VAL A 631 -9.32 -16.95 7.19
CA VAL A 631 -10.22 -17.38 8.29
C VAL A 631 -11.66 -16.94 8.09
N ASP A 632 -11.87 -15.78 7.45
CA ASP A 632 -13.18 -15.26 7.08
C ASP A 632 -13.42 -15.50 5.60
N PHE A 633 -14.13 -16.58 5.27
CA PHE A 633 -14.33 -17.05 3.91
C PHE A 633 -15.80 -17.36 3.63
N ASP A 634 -16.22 -17.03 2.41
CA ASP A 634 -17.57 -17.29 1.94
C ASP A 634 -17.81 -18.80 1.73
N ARG A 635 -19.01 -19.25 2.12
CA ARG A 635 -19.44 -20.65 2.07
C ARG A 635 -20.74 -20.77 1.29
N VAL A 636 -20.92 -21.88 0.58
CA VAL A 636 -22.16 -22.18 -0.16
C VAL A 636 -22.94 -23.27 0.56
N ALA A 637 -24.27 -23.16 0.62
CA ALA A 637 -25.08 -24.19 1.26
C ALA A 637 -25.42 -25.33 0.29
N THR A 638 -25.62 -26.55 0.79
CA THR A 638 -25.98 -27.71 -0.05
C THR A 638 -27.26 -27.54 -0.86
N HIS A 639 -28.19 -26.72 -0.38
CA HIS A 639 -29.49 -26.47 -1.01
C HIS A 639 -29.49 -25.27 -1.96
N THR A 640 -28.35 -24.58 -2.13
CA THR A 640 -28.22 -23.47 -3.06
C THR A 640 -28.52 -23.95 -4.49
N THR A 641 -29.28 -23.16 -5.24
CA THR A 641 -29.63 -23.48 -6.64
C THR A 641 -28.53 -23.01 -7.61
N LEU A 642 -28.55 -23.49 -8.86
CA LEU A 642 -27.62 -23.05 -9.90
C LEU A 642 -27.62 -21.52 -10.12
N ALA A 643 -28.80 -20.89 -10.11
CA ALA A 643 -28.94 -19.44 -10.30
C ALA A 643 -28.36 -18.64 -9.13
N GLU A 644 -28.62 -19.09 -7.90
CA GLU A 644 -28.04 -18.48 -6.70
C GLU A 644 -26.53 -18.67 -6.62
N LEU A 645 -26.02 -19.82 -7.07
CA LEU A 645 -24.58 -20.09 -7.14
C LEU A 645 -23.89 -19.19 -8.18
N GLU A 646 -24.52 -18.96 -9.33
CA GLU A 646 -24.02 -18.03 -10.33
C GLU A 646 -23.93 -16.61 -9.77
N GLN A 647 -25.02 -16.13 -9.17
CA GLN A 647 -25.06 -14.82 -8.52
C GLN A 647 -24.03 -14.71 -7.38
N PHE A 648 -23.81 -15.81 -6.65
CA PHE A 648 -22.78 -15.89 -5.62
C PHE A 648 -21.39 -15.66 -6.24
N PHE A 649 -21.00 -16.39 -7.28
CA PHE A 649 -19.70 -16.22 -7.92
C PHE A 649 -19.52 -14.85 -8.61
N GLU A 650 -20.59 -14.30 -9.18
CA GLU A 650 -20.57 -12.93 -9.73
C GLU A 650 -20.36 -11.87 -8.66
N ARG A 651 -20.96 -12.05 -7.47
CA ARG A 651 -20.87 -11.10 -6.36
C ARG A 651 -19.55 -11.19 -5.63
N THR A 652 -19.07 -12.41 -5.37
CA THR A 652 -17.87 -12.63 -4.55
C THR A 652 -16.60 -12.68 -5.37
N HIS A 653 -16.70 -12.86 -6.70
CA HIS A 653 -15.57 -13.07 -7.62
C HIS A 653 -14.69 -14.28 -7.24
N HIS A 654 -15.23 -15.23 -6.47
CA HIS A 654 -14.51 -16.45 -6.14
C HIS A 654 -14.56 -17.44 -7.30
N HIS A 655 -13.48 -18.16 -7.54
CA HIS A 655 -13.45 -19.26 -8.53
C HIS A 655 -13.92 -20.62 -7.96
N GLY A 656 -14.18 -20.67 -6.66
CA GLY A 656 -14.79 -21.79 -5.97
C GLY A 656 -15.14 -21.46 -4.52
N SER A 657 -15.87 -22.34 -3.83
CA SER A 657 -16.24 -22.16 -2.42
C SER A 657 -16.48 -23.51 -1.73
N PRO A 658 -16.16 -23.66 -0.43
CA PRO A 658 -16.57 -24.81 0.37
C PRO A 658 -18.09 -24.89 0.45
N VAL A 659 -18.62 -26.09 0.26
CA VAL A 659 -20.05 -26.39 0.38
C VAL A 659 -20.31 -26.95 1.77
N VAL A 660 -21.28 -26.39 2.49
CA VAL A 660 -21.63 -26.80 3.86
C VAL A 660 -23.09 -27.23 3.98
N ASP A 661 -23.35 -28.19 4.87
CA ASP A 661 -24.70 -28.63 5.22
C ASP A 661 -25.41 -27.62 6.16
N LYS A 662 -26.68 -27.90 6.50
CA LYS A 662 -27.48 -27.06 7.42
C LYS A 662 -26.89 -26.92 8.83
N ARG A 663 -25.96 -27.81 9.22
CA ARG A 663 -25.27 -27.79 10.52
C ARG A 663 -23.89 -27.14 10.41
N GLY A 664 -23.53 -26.60 9.24
CA GLY A 664 -22.24 -25.95 8.97
C GLY A 664 -21.08 -26.93 8.73
N ARG A 665 -21.36 -28.22 8.53
CA ARG A 665 -20.36 -29.25 8.26
C ARG A 665 -19.99 -29.28 6.78
N LEU A 666 -18.73 -29.55 6.48
CA LEU A 666 -18.19 -29.66 5.14
C LEU A 666 -18.85 -30.81 4.38
N ALA A 667 -19.57 -30.46 3.31
CA ALA A 667 -20.26 -31.39 2.43
C ALA A 667 -19.56 -31.54 1.06
N GLY A 668 -18.72 -30.57 0.68
CA GLY A 668 -17.99 -30.62 -0.58
C GLY A 668 -17.28 -29.32 -0.93
N VAL A 669 -16.87 -29.19 -2.19
CA VAL A 669 -16.41 -27.94 -2.81
C VAL A 669 -17.07 -27.78 -4.18
N VAL A 670 -17.34 -26.54 -4.56
CA VAL A 670 -17.90 -26.19 -5.87
C VAL A 670 -17.05 -25.13 -6.55
N THR A 671 -16.85 -25.23 -7.87
CA THR A 671 -16.06 -24.29 -8.69
C THR A 671 -16.90 -23.71 -9.83
N ILE A 672 -16.40 -22.64 -10.47
CA ILE A 672 -17.02 -22.10 -11.70
C ILE A 672 -17.06 -23.15 -12.81
N GLY A 673 -16.04 -24.02 -12.90
CA GLY A 673 -16.03 -25.12 -13.86
C GLY A 673 -17.12 -26.17 -13.60
N ASP A 674 -17.48 -26.39 -12.34
CA ASP A 674 -18.59 -27.27 -11.97
C ASP A 674 -19.94 -26.64 -12.32
N LEU A 675 -20.08 -25.33 -12.11
CA LEU A 675 -21.26 -24.56 -12.54
C LEU A 675 -21.44 -24.62 -14.06
N GLU A 676 -20.39 -24.36 -14.84
CA GLU A 676 -20.39 -24.45 -16.31
C GLU A 676 -20.78 -25.85 -16.82
N ARG A 677 -20.26 -26.91 -16.17
CA ARG A 677 -20.62 -28.31 -16.50
C ARG A 677 -22.08 -28.60 -16.15
N ALA A 678 -22.51 -28.21 -14.96
CA ALA A 678 -23.87 -28.43 -14.49
C ALA A 678 -24.89 -27.71 -15.37
N LYS A 679 -24.60 -26.49 -15.83
CA LYS A 679 -25.44 -25.74 -16.78
C LYS A 679 -25.68 -26.47 -18.11
N LYS A 680 -24.69 -27.22 -18.59
CA LYS A 680 -24.79 -27.97 -19.86
C LYS A 680 -25.59 -29.27 -19.73
N GLN A 681 -25.69 -29.83 -18.52
CA GLN A 681 -26.21 -31.18 -18.29
C GLN A 681 -27.48 -31.23 -17.44
N SER A 682 -27.85 -30.15 -16.75
CA SER A 682 -28.82 -30.20 -15.65
C SER A 682 -30.02 -29.27 -15.84
N ARG A 683 -31.12 -29.58 -15.12
CA ARG A 683 -32.36 -28.78 -15.13
C ARG A 683 -32.25 -27.56 -14.20
N PRO A 684 -33.07 -26.51 -14.35
CA PRO A 684 -33.00 -25.29 -13.53
C PRO A 684 -33.12 -25.51 -12.00
N ALA A 685 -33.76 -26.60 -11.56
CA ALA A 685 -33.97 -26.94 -10.15
C ALA A 685 -32.83 -27.74 -9.50
N THR A 686 -31.71 -27.93 -10.18
CA THR A 686 -30.57 -28.72 -9.68
C THR A 686 -29.86 -27.97 -8.55
N THR A 687 -29.65 -28.63 -7.43
CA THR A 687 -28.98 -28.06 -6.25
C THR A 687 -27.49 -28.33 -6.25
N VAL A 688 -26.71 -27.49 -5.56
CA VAL A 688 -25.25 -27.64 -5.43
C VAL A 688 -24.85 -29.03 -4.89
N ALA A 689 -25.66 -29.65 -4.02
CA ALA A 689 -25.41 -31.00 -3.50
C ALA A 689 -25.34 -32.10 -4.57
N GLU A 690 -25.93 -31.88 -5.75
CA GLU A 690 -26.00 -32.86 -6.82
C GLU A 690 -24.74 -32.90 -7.69
N PHE A 691 -24.02 -31.77 -7.80
CA PHE A 691 -22.85 -31.65 -8.69
C PHE A 691 -21.57 -31.18 -7.99
N ALA A 692 -21.61 -30.77 -6.72
CA ALA A 692 -20.41 -30.43 -5.97
C ALA A 692 -19.51 -31.65 -5.75
N THR A 693 -18.20 -31.40 -5.72
CA THR A 693 -17.20 -32.43 -5.42
C THR A 693 -17.27 -32.78 -3.93
N ARG A 694 -17.75 -33.99 -3.60
CA ARG A 694 -18.06 -34.42 -2.22
C ARG A 694 -16.85 -34.70 -1.33
N LYS A 695 -15.69 -35.00 -1.93
CA LYS A 695 -14.44 -35.26 -1.21
C LYS A 695 -13.42 -34.18 -1.56
N PRO A 696 -13.55 -32.98 -0.98
CA PRO A 696 -12.59 -31.91 -1.21
C PRO A 696 -11.24 -32.27 -0.59
N VAL A 697 -10.15 -31.86 -1.26
CA VAL A 697 -8.80 -31.96 -0.69
C VAL A 697 -8.71 -30.96 0.46
N CYS A 698 -8.34 -31.47 1.64
CA CYS A 698 -8.30 -30.68 2.87
C CYS A 698 -6.88 -30.67 3.46
N CYS A 699 -6.56 -29.61 4.19
CA CYS A 699 -5.35 -29.51 5.01
C CYS A 699 -5.68 -29.00 6.42
N TYR A 700 -4.69 -28.98 7.30
CA TYR A 700 -4.85 -28.60 8.70
C TYR A 700 -4.01 -27.36 9.06
N PRO A 701 -4.43 -26.52 10.03
CA PRO A 701 -3.72 -25.30 10.38
C PRO A 701 -2.27 -25.48 10.85
N HIS A 702 -1.92 -26.66 11.37
CA HIS A 702 -0.57 -26.96 11.87
C HIS A 702 0.39 -27.48 10.78
N GLN A 703 -0.12 -27.81 9.60
CA GLN A 703 0.70 -28.26 8.48
C GLN A 703 1.51 -27.12 7.92
N THR A 704 2.65 -27.42 7.30
CA THR A 704 3.49 -26.42 6.65
C THR A 704 2.92 -25.99 5.30
N LEU A 705 3.31 -24.82 4.81
CA LEU A 705 2.95 -24.40 3.46
C LEU A 705 3.54 -25.32 2.38
N SER A 706 4.69 -25.96 2.64
CA SER A 706 5.31 -26.94 1.74
C SER A 706 4.41 -28.18 1.57
N GLU A 707 3.90 -28.72 2.69
CA GLU A 707 2.92 -29.81 2.67
C GLU A 707 1.64 -29.41 1.93
N ALA A 708 1.17 -28.18 2.10
CA ALA A 708 0.02 -27.65 1.36
C ALA A 708 0.28 -27.50 -0.15
N MET A 709 1.49 -27.10 -0.55
CA MET A 709 1.90 -27.04 -1.96
C MET A 709 1.95 -28.41 -2.62
N GLN A 710 2.40 -29.42 -1.88
CA GLN A 710 2.38 -30.79 -2.35
C GLN A 710 0.94 -31.27 -2.57
N LEU A 711 0.02 -31.00 -1.64
CA LEU A 711 -1.40 -31.28 -1.81
C LEU A 711 -2.03 -30.56 -3.02
N PHE A 712 -1.65 -29.31 -3.29
CA PHE A 712 -2.12 -28.59 -4.48
C PHE A 712 -1.73 -29.29 -5.78
N ALA A 713 -0.53 -29.84 -5.80
CA ALA A 713 0.06 -30.36 -7.02
C ALA A 713 -0.29 -31.84 -7.26
N ASP A 714 -0.31 -32.65 -6.20
CA ASP A 714 -0.65 -34.08 -6.28
C ASP A 714 -2.13 -34.31 -6.65
N HIS A 715 -3.00 -33.38 -6.25
CA HIS A 715 -4.43 -33.45 -6.53
C HIS A 715 -4.90 -32.48 -7.63
N ASP A 716 -3.98 -31.72 -8.24
CA ASP A 716 -4.25 -30.68 -9.23
C ASP A 716 -5.41 -29.73 -8.85
N VAL A 717 -5.42 -29.29 -7.59
CA VAL A 717 -6.44 -28.38 -7.06
C VAL A 717 -5.89 -26.96 -6.94
N GLY A 718 -6.74 -25.95 -7.17
CA GLY A 718 -6.40 -24.54 -7.01
C GLY A 718 -6.63 -23.99 -5.59
N ARG A 719 -7.33 -24.75 -4.75
CA ARG A 719 -7.72 -24.37 -3.38
C ARG A 719 -7.81 -25.59 -2.46
N LEU A 720 -7.45 -25.41 -1.20
CA LEU A 720 -7.59 -26.37 -0.12
C LEU A 720 -8.58 -25.83 0.91
N VAL A 721 -9.42 -26.71 1.42
CA VAL A 721 -10.27 -26.38 2.58
C VAL A 721 -9.47 -26.69 3.84
N VAL A 722 -9.25 -25.70 4.70
CA VAL A 722 -8.58 -25.92 5.98
C VAL A 722 -9.62 -26.36 6.99
N VAL A 723 -9.41 -27.52 7.63
CA VAL A 723 -10.36 -28.12 8.57
C VAL A 723 -9.78 -28.23 9.98
N ASP A 724 -10.66 -28.27 10.98
CA ASP A 724 -10.29 -28.43 12.38
C ASP A 724 -9.65 -29.83 12.59
N PRO A 725 -8.42 -29.95 13.13
CA PRO A 725 -7.78 -31.25 13.36
C PRO A 725 -8.60 -32.19 14.24
N ALA A 726 -9.35 -31.64 15.22
CA ALA A 726 -10.21 -32.43 16.10
C ALA A 726 -11.57 -32.77 15.46
N ARG A 727 -11.97 -32.02 14.42
CA ARG A 727 -13.25 -32.19 13.70
C ARG A 727 -13.05 -31.95 12.20
N PRO A 728 -12.62 -32.97 11.43
CA PRO A 728 -12.34 -32.83 9.99
C PRO A 728 -13.55 -32.43 9.14
N ASP A 729 -14.77 -32.54 9.67
CA ASP A 729 -16.01 -32.08 9.05
C ASP A 729 -16.27 -30.58 9.27
N ARG A 730 -15.42 -29.86 10.01
CA ARG A 730 -15.58 -28.43 10.29
C ARG A 730 -14.55 -27.60 9.53
N PRO A 731 -14.98 -26.81 8.53
CA PRO A 731 -14.06 -25.91 7.82
C PRO A 731 -13.75 -24.68 8.69
N VAL A 732 -12.45 -24.43 8.89
CA VAL A 732 -11.91 -23.32 9.71
C VAL A 732 -11.17 -22.28 8.87
N GLY A 733 -10.83 -22.60 7.63
CA GLY A 733 -10.21 -21.66 6.70
C GLY A 733 -10.23 -22.16 5.25
N VAL A 734 -9.76 -21.31 4.34
CA VAL A 734 -9.44 -21.70 2.96
C VAL A 734 -8.04 -21.21 2.64
N LEU A 735 -7.28 -22.05 1.92
CA LEU A 735 -5.96 -21.71 1.42
C LEU A 735 -5.95 -21.85 -0.10
N THR A 736 -5.46 -20.85 -0.81
CA THR A 736 -5.30 -20.86 -2.27
C THR A 736 -3.83 -20.82 -2.67
N ARG A 737 -3.52 -21.19 -3.92
CA ARG A 737 -2.15 -21.08 -4.46
C ARG A 737 -1.61 -19.64 -4.37
N ALA A 738 -2.48 -18.65 -4.54
CA ALA A 738 -2.13 -17.23 -4.40
C ALA A 738 -1.73 -16.90 -2.96
N ASP A 739 -2.46 -17.40 -1.96
CA ASP A 739 -2.14 -17.17 -0.54
C ASP A 739 -0.74 -17.70 -0.18
N VAL A 740 -0.40 -18.88 -0.70
CA VAL A 740 0.93 -19.48 -0.49
C VAL A 740 2.03 -18.67 -1.17
N VAL A 741 1.83 -18.30 -2.44
CA VAL A 741 2.76 -17.43 -3.17
C VAL A 741 2.93 -16.09 -2.44
N HIS A 742 1.85 -15.51 -1.93
CA HIS A 742 1.89 -14.28 -1.14
C HIS A 742 2.67 -14.43 0.16
N ALA A 743 2.50 -15.54 0.89
CA ALA A 743 3.23 -15.79 2.12
C ALA A 743 4.75 -15.98 1.87
N TYR A 744 5.12 -16.69 0.82
CA TYR A 744 6.53 -16.88 0.43
C TYR A 744 7.17 -15.59 -0.10
N ALA A 745 6.45 -14.81 -0.92
CA ALA A 745 6.90 -13.50 -1.36
C ALA A 745 7.15 -12.57 -0.15
N TRP A 746 6.22 -12.58 0.81
CA TRP A 746 6.33 -11.80 2.04
C TRP A 746 7.53 -12.25 2.90
N LEU A 747 7.79 -13.55 3.01
CA LEU A 747 8.97 -14.07 3.67
C LEU A 747 10.25 -13.53 3.05
N VAL A 748 10.42 -13.66 1.73
CA VAL A 748 11.60 -13.16 1.00
C VAL A 748 11.78 -11.66 1.24
N VAL A 749 10.68 -10.91 1.22
CA VAL A 749 10.68 -9.47 1.46
C VAL A 749 11.04 -9.11 2.91
N SER A 750 10.51 -9.84 3.88
CA SER A 750 10.77 -9.64 5.31
C SER A 750 12.21 -10.02 5.68
N ALA A 751 12.78 -10.96 4.94
CA ALA A 751 14.15 -11.44 4.99
C ALA A 751 15.16 -10.50 4.33
N THR A 752 14.71 -9.69 3.36
CA THR A 752 15.54 -8.73 2.64
C THR A 752 15.73 -7.44 3.43
N GLY A 753 16.48 -7.52 4.52
CA GLY A 753 17.38 -6.43 4.88
C GLY A 753 18.47 -6.27 3.82
N GLU A 754 19.08 -5.08 3.70
CA GLU A 754 20.07 -4.69 2.67
C GLU A 754 21.16 -5.75 2.39
N GLU A 755 21.49 -6.61 3.36
CA GLU A 755 22.56 -7.61 3.26
C GLU A 755 22.16 -8.94 2.61
N ALA A 756 20.86 -9.31 2.57
CA ALA A 756 20.39 -10.48 1.83
C ALA A 756 20.38 -10.26 0.31
N ARG A 757 20.42 -8.99 -0.13
CA ARG A 757 20.71 -8.63 -1.53
C ARG A 757 22.09 -9.18 -1.94
N THR A 758 23.05 -9.16 -1.02
CA THR A 758 24.39 -9.77 -1.16
C THR A 758 24.36 -11.30 -1.16
N ALA A 759 23.34 -11.92 -0.55
CA ALA A 759 23.14 -13.37 -0.56
C ALA A 759 22.41 -13.85 -1.84
N ALA A 760 21.47 -13.06 -2.38
CA ALA A 760 20.90 -13.28 -3.72
C ALA A 760 21.98 -13.12 -4.82
N LEU A 761 22.99 -12.28 -4.59
CA LEU A 761 24.21 -12.18 -5.39
C LEU A 761 25.15 -13.40 -5.26
N ARG A 762 24.84 -14.38 -4.41
CA ARG A 762 25.56 -15.67 -4.28
C ARG A 762 24.78 -16.85 -4.88
N LEU A 763 23.85 -16.58 -5.79
CA LEU A 763 23.23 -17.63 -6.60
C LEU A 763 24.32 -18.36 -7.38
N ASP A 764 24.58 -19.61 -7.00
CA ASP A 764 25.46 -20.53 -7.70
C ASP A 764 24.74 -20.98 -8.99
N VAL A 765 24.80 -20.12 -10.00
CA VAL A 765 24.30 -20.40 -11.35
C VAL A 765 25.31 -21.37 -11.99
N PRO A 766 24.91 -22.58 -12.42
CA PRO A 766 25.84 -23.58 -12.93
C PRO A 766 26.70 -23.03 -14.08
N GLY A 767 28.01 -22.85 -13.81
CA GLY A 767 28.98 -22.36 -14.79
C GLY A 767 29.05 -20.84 -14.96
N ALA A 768 28.35 -20.05 -14.14
CA ALA A 768 28.45 -18.58 -14.11
C ALA A 768 28.80 -18.08 -12.70
N ARG A 769 29.76 -17.16 -12.63
CA ARG A 769 30.23 -16.58 -11.37
C ARG A 769 30.01 -15.07 -11.37
N PHE A 770 29.61 -14.55 -10.22
CA PHE A 770 29.59 -13.11 -9.99
C PHE A 770 31.03 -12.64 -9.84
N VAL A 771 31.45 -11.73 -10.69
CA VAL A 771 32.77 -11.12 -10.63
C VAL A 771 32.59 -9.61 -10.55
N SER A 772 33.14 -9.02 -9.50
CA SER A 772 33.22 -7.58 -9.36
C SER A 772 34.51 -7.09 -10.01
N PHE A 773 34.38 -6.23 -11.00
CA PHE A 773 35.48 -5.50 -11.61
C PHE A 773 35.51 -4.10 -11.04
N THR A 774 36.69 -3.59 -10.68
CA THR A 774 36.86 -2.16 -10.40
C THR A 774 37.40 -1.51 -11.66
N LEU A 775 36.62 -0.62 -12.29
CA LEU A 775 37.02 0.06 -13.51
C LEU A 775 38.28 0.88 -13.26
N ARG A 776 39.34 0.58 -14.00
CA ARG A 776 40.53 1.42 -14.00
C ARG A 776 40.30 2.68 -14.85
N PRO A 777 41.04 3.78 -14.59
CA PRO A 777 40.99 4.97 -15.42
C PRO A 777 41.33 4.75 -16.90
N ASP A 778 42.09 3.70 -17.21
CA ASP A 778 42.51 3.28 -18.54
C ASP A 778 41.65 2.17 -19.17
N ALA A 779 40.56 1.76 -18.50
CA ALA A 779 39.68 0.72 -19.03
C ALA A 779 38.97 1.19 -20.33
N PRO A 780 38.88 0.34 -21.38
CA PRO A 780 38.25 0.70 -22.66
C PRO A 780 36.81 1.21 -22.56
N VAL A 781 36.12 0.83 -21.49
CA VAL A 781 34.71 1.15 -21.23
C VAL A 781 34.51 2.33 -20.29
N ALA A 782 35.59 2.91 -19.75
CA ALA A 782 35.51 4.09 -18.87
C ALA A 782 35.05 5.32 -19.67
N GLY A 783 34.03 6.01 -19.16
CA GLY A 783 33.41 7.18 -19.79
C GLY A 783 32.37 6.84 -20.87
N LEU A 784 32.12 5.57 -21.18
CA LEU A 784 31.11 5.15 -22.15
C LEU A 784 29.75 4.87 -21.47
N PRO A 785 28.62 5.24 -22.12
CA PRO A 785 27.31 4.74 -21.71
C PRO A 785 27.21 3.25 -22.05
N LEU A 786 26.55 2.46 -21.19
CA LEU A 786 26.43 1.01 -21.33
C LEU A 786 25.91 0.55 -22.70
N ARG A 787 25.04 1.32 -23.35
CA ARG A 787 24.54 1.02 -24.71
C ARG A 787 25.63 0.96 -25.80
N LYS A 788 26.81 1.54 -25.53
CA LYS A 788 27.98 1.53 -26.42
C LYS A 788 29.03 0.50 -26.02
N VAL A 789 28.79 -0.26 -24.94
CA VAL A 789 29.70 -1.28 -24.45
C VAL A 789 29.28 -2.63 -25.04
N GLU A 790 30.15 -3.24 -25.85
CA GLU A 790 29.93 -4.60 -26.37
C GLU A 790 30.27 -5.63 -25.29
N LEU A 791 29.27 -6.00 -24.50
CA LEU A 791 29.39 -7.07 -23.52
C LEU A 791 29.37 -8.45 -24.22
N PRO A 792 30.17 -9.43 -23.76
CA PRO A 792 30.05 -10.82 -24.22
C PRO A 792 28.63 -11.35 -23.96
N GLU A 793 28.11 -12.18 -24.87
CA GLU A 793 26.75 -12.74 -24.77
C GLU A 793 26.56 -13.57 -23.49
N GLU A 794 27.63 -14.06 -22.89
CA GLU A 794 27.63 -14.86 -21.66
C GLU A 794 27.88 -14.04 -20.39
N CYS A 795 27.62 -12.74 -20.44
CA CYS A 795 27.78 -11.79 -19.35
C CYS A 795 26.51 -10.93 -19.16
N LEU A 796 25.99 -10.90 -17.93
CA LEU A 796 24.97 -9.97 -17.50
C LEU A 796 25.58 -8.94 -16.55
N LEU A 797 25.41 -7.66 -16.83
CA LEU A 797 25.82 -6.59 -15.93
C LEU A 797 24.72 -6.36 -14.90
N VAL A 798 25.04 -6.61 -13.63
CA VAL A 798 24.06 -6.73 -12.54
C VAL A 798 23.94 -5.42 -11.78
N SER A 799 25.08 -4.78 -11.51
CA SER A 799 25.12 -3.49 -10.85
C SER A 799 26.38 -2.71 -11.21
N VAL A 800 26.26 -1.38 -11.21
CA VAL A 800 27.39 -0.46 -11.24
C VAL A 800 27.36 0.29 -9.91
N GLN A 801 28.40 0.19 -9.10
CA GLN A 801 28.52 1.01 -7.91
C GLN A 801 29.48 2.16 -8.20
N HIS A 802 28.97 3.38 -8.13
CA HIS A 802 29.77 4.60 -8.22
C HIS A 802 29.95 5.16 -6.80
N ASP A 803 31.18 5.14 -6.27
CA ASP A 803 31.48 5.45 -4.87
C ASP A 803 30.63 4.62 -3.88
N THR A 804 29.61 5.24 -3.27
CA THR A 804 28.68 4.63 -2.32
C THR A 804 27.29 4.38 -2.91
N GLN A 805 27.05 4.81 -4.15
CA GLN A 805 25.75 4.74 -4.80
C GLN A 805 25.66 3.51 -5.71
N LEU A 806 24.73 2.61 -5.40
CA LEU A 806 24.41 1.46 -6.25
C LEU A 806 23.49 1.91 -7.39
N LEU A 807 23.94 1.75 -8.63
CA LEU A 807 23.20 2.07 -9.83
C LEU A 807 22.71 0.77 -10.48
N ILE A 808 21.42 0.72 -10.80
CA ILE A 808 20.85 -0.31 -11.66
C ILE A 808 21.24 0.03 -13.10
N PRO A 809 21.88 -0.90 -13.83
CA PRO A 809 22.42 -0.61 -15.16
C PRO A 809 21.31 -0.48 -16.20
N HIS A 810 21.24 0.69 -16.83
CA HIS A 810 20.43 0.97 -18.01
C HIS A 810 21.32 1.40 -19.16
N GLY A 811 20.81 1.40 -20.39
CA GLY A 811 21.62 1.73 -21.58
C GLY A 811 22.32 3.11 -21.52
N ASP A 812 21.79 4.05 -20.73
CA ASP A 812 22.35 5.39 -20.55
C ASP A 812 23.28 5.52 -19.34
N THR A 813 23.43 4.48 -18.51
CA THR A 813 24.35 4.47 -17.37
C THR A 813 25.78 4.62 -17.89
N GLN A 814 26.45 5.72 -17.53
CA GLN A 814 27.85 5.95 -17.86
C GLN A 814 28.74 5.27 -16.83
N LEU A 815 29.64 4.40 -17.30
CA LEU A 815 30.65 3.79 -16.46
C LEU A 815 31.78 4.81 -16.22
N LYS A 816 32.21 4.99 -14.98
CA LYS A 816 33.29 5.90 -14.59
C LYS A 816 34.48 5.14 -14.01
N ALA A 817 35.65 5.75 -14.09
CA ALA A 817 36.83 5.24 -13.41
C ALA A 817 36.57 5.15 -11.89
N GLY A 818 36.90 4.00 -11.29
CA GLY A 818 36.60 3.71 -9.89
C GLY A 818 35.28 2.98 -9.66
N ASP A 819 34.43 2.82 -10.68
CA ASP A 819 33.18 2.08 -10.54
C ASP A 819 33.43 0.61 -10.23
N ARG A 820 32.69 0.06 -9.27
CA ARG A 820 32.63 -1.38 -9.03
C ARG A 820 31.49 -1.97 -9.83
N VAL A 821 31.83 -2.60 -10.95
CA VAL A 821 30.88 -3.25 -11.85
C VAL A 821 30.79 -4.71 -11.46
N THR A 822 29.61 -5.12 -11.02
CA THR A 822 29.32 -6.54 -10.75
C THR A 822 28.68 -7.13 -11.98
N VAL A 823 29.32 -8.15 -12.54
CA VAL A 823 28.78 -8.93 -13.65
C VAL A 823 28.58 -10.38 -13.23
N LEU A 824 27.49 -10.98 -13.70
CA LEU A 824 27.30 -12.41 -13.70
C LEU A 824 27.81 -12.95 -15.04
N ALA A 825 28.90 -13.70 -15.03
CA ALA A 825 29.54 -14.15 -16.26
C ALA A 825 29.95 -15.61 -16.22
N LYS A 826 29.83 -16.30 -17.36
CA LYS A 826 30.39 -17.65 -17.49
C LYS A 826 31.91 -17.64 -17.41
N GLU A 827 32.49 -18.75 -16.99
CA GLU A 827 33.94 -18.86 -16.78
C GLU A 827 34.76 -18.48 -18.04
N GLN A 828 34.23 -18.82 -19.21
CA GLN A 828 34.78 -18.52 -20.53
C GLN A 828 34.74 -17.04 -20.94
N ALA A 829 33.84 -16.23 -20.34
CA ALA A 829 33.70 -14.81 -20.66
C ALA A 829 34.69 -13.93 -19.89
N LEU A 830 35.29 -14.45 -18.82
CA LEU A 830 36.11 -13.67 -17.90
C LEU A 830 37.39 -13.11 -18.50
N PRO A 831 38.16 -13.82 -19.35
CA PRO A 831 39.31 -13.23 -20.01
C PRO A 831 38.93 -12.03 -20.91
N ARG A 832 37.69 -12.00 -21.41
CA ARG A 832 37.17 -10.92 -22.24
C ARG A 832 36.69 -9.75 -21.37
N LEU A 833 36.06 -10.05 -20.24
CA LEU A 833 35.63 -9.07 -19.24
C LEU A 833 36.81 -8.41 -18.51
N ASP A 834 37.87 -9.16 -18.21
CA ASP A 834 39.14 -8.66 -17.69
C ASP A 834 39.77 -7.62 -18.64
N ARG A 835 39.66 -7.84 -19.96
CA ARG A 835 40.14 -6.88 -20.97
C ARG A 835 39.22 -5.67 -21.11
N LEU A 836 37.90 -5.87 -20.97
CA LEU A 836 36.90 -4.80 -21.06
C LEU A 836 36.93 -3.86 -19.84
N PHE A 837 37.08 -4.40 -18.63
CA PHE A 837 36.98 -3.66 -17.38
C PHE A 837 38.32 -3.40 -16.67
N GLY A 838 39.39 -4.11 -17.05
CA GLY A 838 40.72 -4.02 -16.43
C GLY A 838 40.94 -5.02 -15.28
N VAL A 839 42.15 -5.56 -15.15
CA VAL A 839 42.45 -6.68 -14.22
C VAL A 839 42.42 -6.24 -12.75
N THR A 840 41.49 -6.83 -11.99
CA THR A 840 41.68 -7.44 -10.66
C THR A 840 40.39 -8.18 -10.31
N GLY A 841 40.25 -9.41 -10.81
CA GLY A 841 39.25 -10.36 -10.33
C GLY A 841 39.61 -10.81 -8.91
N ALA A 842 39.16 -10.08 -7.89
CA ALA A 842 39.10 -10.62 -6.55
C ALA A 842 37.86 -11.53 -6.48
N ALA A 843 38.07 -12.84 -6.33
CA ALA A 843 37.01 -13.76 -5.95
C ALA A 843 36.51 -13.33 -4.56
N GLY A 844 35.25 -12.90 -4.46
CA GLY A 844 34.60 -12.43 -3.24
C GLY A 844 33.54 -13.40 -2.75
#